data_AF-A0A7Y3UF71-F1
#
_entry.id   AF-A0A7Y3UF71-F1
#
_cell.length_a   1.000
_cell.length_b   1.000
_cell.length_c   1.000
_cell.angle_alpha   90.00
_cell.angle_beta   90.00
_cell.angle_gamma   90.00
#
_symmetry.space_group_name_H-M   'P 1'
#
loop_
_entity.id
_entity.type
_entity.pdbx_description
1 polymer ?
#
loop_
_entity_poly.entity_id
_entity_poly.type
_entity_poly.pdbx_seq_one_letter_code
_entity_poly.pdbx_strand_id
1 'polypeptide(L)'
;MMNAYRSLTAAARPTRSRLIGIVLPAGVVVVCATATTTVLAQDGPAPTAGVDRDPTTVATFRFRIEDSATGEPIPGRLTFMGPDAGDEADLFVNDMADPTHLAVRNNVVYTIAGEGLITVPPGRYTVYASRGIEWSLDSTDGVLDLAAGAEVEWTAQLTHEVDTSGWVSGDFHLHTLTHSGHGDANMNERIISIVGEGVEFAVATDHNHHTDYHPTMIEVGATELLTAVTGNEVSTSIGHINAFPLDPHSHPVNHRLTDANELFKLIRQQTNEFGIVPVIQLNHPRWSGIDYFAKTGLDPVGAMQWQDNYSPDFDSLEVMNENEGWGMFEAGVDGVETSANEHSVLQDWYNLLNRGYRYTAVGNSDSHTVHYDMAGYPRNFVMYGADDTTPGTIKPALVAQAVRAHQSVATTGPFLQYTVNGHLPGTDVIAGRDGIIDVQIDVQAASWVPCDRVRVIVNGDEAALFTMGDTEPRSVQRFDSTIRLSIEHDAWITVIADSMTQTLSPVVGPQGRPVYPMAVANPMWIDAEGDGEWISPWDRAAALVADATILDQVQPTNRSDAILTILAAAEAGSPLAPDLVRAGLAAADQRRIRLAAARAAESLADAALADDLGALWDQHEQLDGYLNVALLRALGACEPATAFGDRLTAWMLTDSGLESVRQFQSEIAPMMPGIPARDWMVLGYFANPVSTTILTSDYGPEGEYERWKAGKPIAPAHPYQNKINKPIQWEPLRADGAGGYLNLQQIDPNEAMYERSIAYARVWVNVPKEMSVPIAFGTDDGSQVFVNGTKIHEDTTQHGASPLDFIQIVPLNAGWNHVLFKVENGGGGYGMYFRALSNDVEYSAEAPM
;
A
#
# COMPACT_ATOMS: atom_id res chain seq x y z
N MET A 1 34.22 -38.56 -27.99
CA MET A 1 34.99 -39.79 -27.68
C MET A 1 34.87 -40.00 -26.18
N MET A 2 34.57 -41.17 -25.61
CA MET A 2 34.41 -42.52 -26.17
C MET A 2 33.05 -43.16 -25.84
N ASN A 3 32.69 -44.16 -26.64
CA ASN A 3 31.90 -45.40 -26.42
C ASN A 3 31.55 -45.83 -24.97
N ALA A 4 30.60 -46.72 -24.66
CA ALA A 4 29.37 -47.33 -25.28
C ALA A 4 28.87 -48.45 -24.30
N TYR A 5 27.89 -49.37 -24.51
CA TYR A 5 27.00 -49.75 -25.63
C TYR A 5 25.84 -50.66 -25.14
N ARG A 6 24.58 -50.45 -25.59
CA ARG A 6 23.45 -51.44 -25.63
C ARG A 6 22.96 -52.05 -24.29
N SER A 7 21.84 -52.81 -24.20
CA SER A 7 20.49 -52.78 -24.83
C SER A 7 19.63 -53.94 -24.28
N LEU A 8 18.31 -53.78 -24.06
CA LEU A 8 17.24 -54.69 -24.55
C LEU A 8 15.83 -54.34 -24.05
N THR A 9 14.81 -54.87 -24.72
CA THR A 9 13.38 -54.59 -24.56
C THR A 9 12.60 -55.73 -23.92
N ALA A 10 11.60 -55.42 -23.08
CA ALA A 10 10.41 -56.25 -22.87
C ALA A 10 9.23 -55.38 -22.41
N ALA A 11 8.00 -55.73 -22.80
CA ALA A 11 6.79 -55.03 -22.41
C ALA A 11 5.90 -55.93 -21.53
N ALA A 12 5.16 -55.32 -20.59
CA ALA A 12 4.14 -55.97 -19.78
C ALA A 12 2.78 -55.26 -19.93
N ARG A 13 1.69 -56.02 -19.86
CA ARG A 13 0.30 -55.53 -19.93
C ARG A 13 -0.35 -55.51 -18.54
N PRO A 14 -1.37 -54.65 -18.30
CA PRO A 14 -2.02 -54.56 -17.00
C PRO A 14 -2.74 -55.85 -16.61
N THR A 15 -2.59 -56.27 -15.37
CA THR A 15 -3.31 -57.39 -14.76
C THR A 15 -4.53 -56.90 -13.97
N ARG A 16 -5.68 -57.53 -14.21
CA ARG A 16 -6.96 -57.19 -13.55
C ARG A 16 -6.92 -57.43 -12.05
N SER A 17 -7.69 -56.63 -11.32
CA SER A 17 -8.09 -56.90 -9.94
C SER A 17 -8.72 -58.29 -9.78
N ARG A 18 -8.45 -58.91 -8.63
CA ARG A 18 -9.12 -60.15 -8.18
C ARG A 18 -9.77 -59.88 -6.83
N LEU A 19 -11.11 -59.94 -6.77
CA LEU A 19 -11.77 -60.18 -5.50
C LEU A 19 -11.40 -61.60 -5.02
N ILE A 20 -11.02 -61.72 -3.76
CA ILE A 20 -10.99 -62.99 -3.03
C ILE A 20 -12.15 -62.93 -2.03
N GLY A 21 -13.30 -63.47 -2.43
CA GLY A 21 -14.46 -63.56 -1.54
C GLY A 21 -14.28 -64.69 -0.54
N ILE A 22 -14.14 -64.35 0.74
CA ILE A 22 -14.25 -65.31 1.86
C ILE A 22 -15.67 -65.20 2.41
N VAL A 23 -16.41 -66.31 2.39
CA VAL A 23 -17.75 -66.40 2.97
C VAL A 23 -17.65 -67.05 4.35
N LEU A 24 -18.07 -66.32 5.39
CA LEU A 24 -18.34 -66.85 6.72
C LEU A 24 -19.81 -66.54 7.11
N PRO A 25 -20.52 -67.47 7.79
CA PRO A 25 -21.95 -67.32 8.02
C PRO A 25 -22.31 -66.53 9.29
N ALA A 26 -23.33 -65.68 9.16
CA ALA A 26 -24.23 -65.18 10.21
C ALA A 26 -23.60 -64.57 11.49
N GLY A 27 -23.57 -63.24 11.55
CA GLY A 27 -23.38 -62.50 12.82
C GLY A 27 -22.74 -61.12 12.64
N VAL A 28 -23.51 -60.12 12.19
CA VAL A 28 -23.02 -58.72 12.18
C VAL A 28 -23.31 -58.08 13.53
N VAL A 29 -22.26 -57.89 14.32
CA VAL A 29 -22.20 -56.82 15.32
C VAL A 29 -21.53 -55.64 14.65
N VAL A 30 -22.21 -54.49 14.58
CA VAL A 30 -21.59 -53.25 14.10
C VAL A 30 -20.77 -52.68 15.25
N VAL A 31 -19.45 -52.84 15.17
CA VAL A 31 -18.50 -52.04 15.94
C VAL A 31 -17.99 -50.94 15.00
N CYS A 32 -18.44 -49.71 15.23
CA CYS A 32 -17.82 -48.54 14.61
C CYS A 32 -16.46 -48.32 15.27
N ALA A 33 -15.42 -48.94 14.71
CA ALA A 33 -14.06 -48.53 14.98
C ALA A 33 -13.82 -47.20 14.24
N THR A 34 -13.70 -46.09 14.99
CA THR A 34 -13.11 -44.87 14.47
C THR A 34 -11.69 -45.19 14.01
N ALA A 35 -11.41 -44.94 12.73
CA ALA A 35 -10.06 -45.09 12.20
C ALA A 35 -9.25 -43.88 12.63
N THR A 36 -8.63 -43.94 13.82
CA THR A 36 -7.52 -43.05 14.15
C THR A 36 -6.37 -43.37 13.21
N THR A 37 -6.27 -42.58 12.14
CA THR A 37 -5.17 -42.65 11.18
C THR A 37 -3.90 -42.24 11.90
N THR A 38 -3.18 -43.20 12.48
CA THR A 38 -1.88 -42.95 13.08
C THR A 38 -0.91 -42.55 11.97
N VAL A 39 -0.74 -41.24 11.78
CA VAL A 39 0.32 -40.68 10.96
C VAL A 39 1.64 -41.27 11.45
N LEU A 40 2.50 -41.66 10.52
CA LEU A 40 3.87 -42.05 10.86
C LEU A 40 4.62 -40.78 11.25
N ALA A 41 4.59 -40.46 12.55
CA ALA A 41 5.27 -39.30 13.11
C ALA A 41 6.75 -39.28 12.70
N GLN A 42 7.31 -38.07 12.54
CA GLN A 42 8.76 -37.92 12.47
C GLN A 42 9.38 -38.50 13.76
N ASP A 43 10.50 -39.20 13.67
CA ASP A 43 11.23 -39.81 14.81
C ASP A 43 11.98 -38.74 15.67
N GLY A 44 11.44 -37.52 15.79
CA GLY A 44 12.04 -36.40 16.52
C GLY A 44 11.26 -35.08 16.38
N PRO A 45 11.70 -34.01 17.07
CA PRO A 45 11.16 -32.66 16.89
C PRO A 45 11.55 -32.07 15.52
N ALA A 46 10.66 -31.26 14.92
CA ALA A 46 10.96 -30.48 13.73
C ALA A 46 12.08 -29.46 14.04
N PRO A 47 13.20 -29.43 13.28
CA PRO A 47 14.42 -28.74 13.69
C PRO A 47 14.42 -27.22 13.37
N THR A 48 13.38 -26.50 13.80
CA THR A 48 13.13 -25.06 13.55
C THR A 48 14.24 -24.13 14.06
N ALA A 49 14.91 -24.46 15.16
CA ALA A 49 16.03 -23.67 15.67
C ALA A 49 17.28 -23.72 14.76
N GLY A 50 17.32 -24.58 13.73
CA GLY A 50 18.44 -24.73 12.81
C GLY A 50 18.95 -26.17 12.72
N VAL A 51 19.17 -26.65 11.49
CA VAL A 51 19.55 -28.05 11.20
C VAL A 51 20.89 -28.46 11.83
N ASP A 52 21.82 -27.51 11.99
CA ASP A 52 23.15 -27.74 12.59
C ASP A 52 23.17 -27.68 14.13
N ARG A 53 22.05 -27.34 14.81
CA ARG A 53 22.02 -27.29 16.28
C ARG A 53 21.83 -28.70 16.86
N ASP A 54 22.85 -29.17 17.59
CA ASP A 54 22.81 -30.42 18.37
C ASP A 54 21.54 -30.45 19.26
N PRO A 55 20.71 -31.52 19.24
CA PRO A 55 19.51 -31.61 20.07
C PRO A 55 19.74 -31.43 21.58
N THR A 56 20.98 -31.60 22.06
CA THR A 56 21.36 -31.34 23.47
C THR A 56 21.70 -29.87 23.76
N THR A 57 21.74 -29.00 22.74
CA THR A 57 22.01 -27.56 22.84
C THR A 57 20.81 -26.67 22.51
N VAL A 58 19.64 -27.27 22.25
CA VAL A 58 18.33 -26.61 22.06
C VAL A 58 17.33 -27.12 23.10
N ALA A 59 16.23 -26.39 23.30
CA ALA A 59 15.05 -26.92 23.97
C ALA A 59 14.13 -27.62 22.95
N THR A 60 13.29 -28.52 23.43
CA THR A 60 12.18 -29.11 22.65
C THR A 60 10.86 -28.60 23.23
N PHE A 61 10.02 -28.03 22.37
CA PHE A 61 8.72 -27.47 22.74
C PHE A 61 7.62 -28.27 22.04
N ARG A 62 6.84 -29.01 22.83
CA ARG A 62 5.58 -29.62 22.40
C ARG A 62 4.47 -28.59 22.61
N PHE A 63 3.68 -28.34 21.57
CA PHE A 63 2.57 -27.42 21.65
C PHE A 63 1.29 -28.03 21.12
N ARG A 64 0.17 -27.51 21.60
CA ARG A 64 -1.16 -27.72 21.04
C ARG A 64 -2.02 -26.49 21.27
N ILE A 65 -2.77 -26.09 20.25
CA ILE A 65 -3.73 -24.98 20.27
C ILE A 65 -5.10 -25.63 20.14
N GLU A 66 -5.95 -25.54 21.16
CA GLU A 66 -7.28 -26.14 21.17
C GLU A 66 -8.36 -25.06 21.11
N ASP A 67 -9.50 -25.39 20.49
CA ASP A 67 -10.76 -24.71 20.77
C ASP A 67 -11.25 -25.11 22.16
N SER A 68 -11.35 -24.15 23.07
CA SER A 68 -11.80 -24.34 24.45
C SER A 68 -13.23 -24.88 24.59
N ALA A 69 -14.07 -24.77 23.56
CA ALA A 69 -15.43 -25.30 23.55
C ALA A 69 -15.50 -26.80 23.22
N THR A 70 -14.57 -27.33 22.41
CA THR A 70 -14.55 -28.73 21.97
C THR A 70 -13.38 -29.57 22.50
N GLY A 71 -12.23 -28.95 22.76
CA GLY A 71 -10.96 -29.61 23.08
C GLY A 71 -10.26 -30.24 21.87
N GLU A 72 -10.75 -30.00 20.65
CA GLU A 72 -10.08 -30.44 19.42
C GLU A 72 -8.99 -29.43 19.01
N PRO A 73 -7.88 -29.89 18.38
CA PRO A 73 -6.81 -29.00 17.96
C PRO A 73 -7.24 -28.16 16.74
N ILE A 74 -6.91 -26.87 16.75
CA ILE A 74 -7.29 -25.91 15.70
C ILE A 74 -6.05 -25.27 15.07
N PRO A 75 -6.04 -24.99 13.75
CA PRO A 75 -4.91 -24.29 13.13
C PRO A 75 -4.72 -22.92 13.77
N GLY A 76 -3.48 -22.44 13.85
CA GLY A 76 -3.18 -21.20 14.55
C GLY A 76 -1.70 -20.84 14.50
N ARG A 77 -1.33 -19.81 15.24
CA ARG A 77 0.03 -19.27 15.26
C ARG A 77 0.56 -19.11 16.68
N LEU A 78 1.83 -19.48 16.86
CA LEU A 78 2.63 -19.16 18.03
C LEU A 78 3.52 -17.94 17.77
N THR A 79 3.61 -17.02 18.72
CA THR A 79 4.57 -15.89 18.71
C THR A 79 5.41 -15.91 19.97
N PHE A 80 6.74 -15.94 19.82
CA PHE A 80 7.71 -16.01 20.90
C PHE A 80 8.27 -14.61 21.20
N MET A 81 7.99 -14.06 22.37
CA MET A 81 8.45 -12.72 22.77
C MET A 81 9.33 -12.80 24.02
N GLY A 82 10.42 -12.04 24.09
CA GLY A 82 11.22 -11.99 25.31
C GLY A 82 12.58 -11.31 25.14
N PRO A 83 13.29 -11.04 26.26
CA PRO A 83 14.61 -10.41 26.23
C PRO A 83 15.68 -11.25 25.51
N ASP A 84 15.44 -12.56 25.37
CA ASP A 84 16.34 -13.50 24.68
C ASP A 84 15.81 -13.89 23.27
N ALA A 85 14.74 -13.22 22.79
CA ALA A 85 14.33 -13.24 21.38
C ALA A 85 14.99 -12.11 20.56
N GLY A 86 15.42 -11.03 21.23
CA GLY A 86 16.01 -9.86 20.59
C GLY A 86 14.98 -9.00 19.86
N ASP A 87 15.47 -8.08 19.03
CA ASP A 87 14.68 -7.30 18.08
C ASP A 87 14.37 -8.21 16.85
N GLU A 88 13.55 -9.23 17.10
CA GLU A 88 12.84 -10.11 16.14
C GLU A 88 13.68 -11.03 15.23
N ALA A 89 15.01 -10.87 15.13
CA ALA A 89 15.86 -11.66 14.23
C ALA A 89 16.27 -13.06 14.76
N ASP A 90 16.30 -14.06 13.85
CA ASP A 90 17.03 -15.34 13.96
C ASP A 90 16.70 -16.31 15.13
N LEU A 91 15.47 -16.30 15.68
CA LEU A 91 15.04 -17.35 16.63
C LEU A 91 14.85 -18.71 15.90
N PHE A 92 14.09 -18.72 14.79
CA PHE A 92 13.85 -19.90 13.96
C PHE A 92 14.51 -19.75 12.57
N VAL A 93 15.76 -20.20 12.46
CA VAL A 93 16.61 -20.07 11.26
C VAL A 93 16.54 -21.28 10.30
N ASN A 94 15.66 -22.23 10.57
CA ASN A 94 15.29 -23.29 9.62
C ASN A 94 13.79 -23.20 9.39
N ASP A 95 13.44 -22.36 8.42
CA ASP A 95 12.10 -22.12 7.90
C ASP A 95 11.43 -23.40 7.39
N MET A 96 12.15 -24.19 6.59
CA MET A 96 11.67 -25.41 5.94
C MET A 96 11.71 -26.65 6.86
N ALA A 97 11.46 -26.49 8.17
CA ALA A 97 11.60 -27.56 9.16
C ALA A 97 10.56 -28.68 9.05
N ASP A 98 9.29 -28.34 8.77
CA ASP A 98 8.22 -29.28 8.42
C ASP A 98 7.23 -28.59 7.45
N PRO A 99 7.60 -28.43 6.16
CA PRO A 99 6.96 -27.50 5.23
C PRO A 99 5.59 -27.98 4.71
N THR A 100 5.07 -29.10 5.20
CA THR A 100 3.68 -29.54 4.96
C THR A 100 2.75 -29.28 6.14
N HIS A 101 3.29 -28.90 7.31
CA HIS A 101 2.51 -28.71 8.54
C HIS A 101 2.74 -27.34 9.20
N LEU A 102 3.92 -26.74 9.04
CA LEU A 102 4.33 -25.50 9.69
C LEU A 102 4.76 -24.43 8.68
N ALA A 103 4.52 -23.17 9.02
CA ALA A 103 5.18 -22.02 8.40
C ALA A 103 5.98 -21.27 9.47
N VAL A 104 7.28 -21.06 9.24
CA VAL A 104 8.23 -20.69 10.30
C VAL A 104 9.14 -19.56 9.83
N ARG A 105 9.12 -18.42 10.53
CA ARG A 105 10.03 -17.29 10.31
C ARG A 105 10.34 -16.63 11.63
N ASN A 106 11.51 -16.01 11.75
CA ASN A 106 11.84 -15.11 12.87
C ASN A 106 11.50 -15.75 14.22
N ASN A 107 10.52 -15.21 14.93
CA ASN A 107 10.00 -15.68 16.21
C ASN A 107 8.55 -16.25 16.15
N VAL A 108 8.03 -16.58 14.97
CA VAL A 108 6.69 -17.19 14.77
C VAL A 108 6.71 -18.59 14.18
N VAL A 109 5.73 -19.39 14.59
CA VAL A 109 5.42 -20.72 14.06
C VAL A 109 3.91 -20.82 13.85
N TYR A 110 3.47 -20.87 12.60
CA TYR A 110 2.10 -21.28 12.25
C TYR A 110 2.00 -22.81 12.20
N THR A 111 0.82 -23.35 12.48
CA THR A 111 0.49 -24.77 12.34
C THR A 111 -0.84 -24.94 11.61
N ILE A 112 -0.89 -25.85 10.63
CA ILE A 112 -2.14 -26.28 9.99
C ILE A 112 -2.92 -27.30 10.84
N ALA A 113 -2.23 -28.00 11.74
CA ALA A 113 -2.76 -29.12 12.52
C ALA A 113 -3.15 -28.74 13.96
N GLY A 114 -2.82 -27.53 14.40
CA GLY A 114 -3.02 -27.06 15.78
C GLY A 114 -2.04 -27.63 16.81
N GLU A 115 -1.42 -28.78 16.57
CA GLU A 115 -0.39 -29.38 17.41
C GLU A 115 0.96 -29.53 16.70
N GLY A 116 2.03 -29.71 17.48
CA GLY A 116 3.39 -29.86 16.96
C GLY A 116 4.45 -30.14 18.01
N LEU A 117 5.66 -30.39 17.52
CA LEU A 117 6.86 -30.64 18.32
C LEU A 117 8.07 -30.03 17.62
N ILE A 118 8.62 -28.96 18.18
CA ILE A 118 9.64 -28.11 17.52
C ILE A 118 10.89 -27.95 18.38
N THR A 119 12.03 -27.59 17.77
CA THR A 119 13.22 -27.16 18.51
C THR A 119 13.25 -25.65 18.68
N VAL A 120 13.53 -25.19 19.89
CA VAL A 120 13.58 -23.76 20.25
C VAL A 120 14.98 -23.43 20.79
N PRO A 121 15.59 -22.29 20.42
CA PRO A 121 16.82 -21.83 21.06
C PRO A 121 16.68 -21.74 22.58
N PRO A 122 17.73 -22.02 23.36
CA PRO A 122 17.66 -21.83 24.80
C PRO A 122 17.59 -20.35 25.18
N GLY A 123 16.63 -19.97 26.01
CA GLY A 123 16.35 -18.58 26.36
C GLY A 123 15.01 -18.42 27.09
N ARG A 124 14.67 -17.17 27.42
CA ARG A 124 13.47 -16.83 28.19
C ARG A 124 12.42 -16.14 27.32
N TYR A 125 11.25 -16.78 27.21
CA TYR A 125 10.17 -16.38 26.31
C TYR A 125 8.81 -16.41 27.00
N THR A 126 7.97 -15.41 26.75
CA THR A 126 6.51 -15.59 26.78
C THR A 126 6.09 -16.11 25.40
N VAL A 127 5.31 -17.18 25.36
CA VAL A 127 4.73 -17.68 24.09
C VAL A 127 3.26 -17.30 24.06
N TYR A 128 2.82 -16.68 22.98
CA TYR A 128 1.43 -16.34 22.69
C TYR A 128 0.86 -17.32 21.65
N ALA A 129 -0.42 -17.62 21.72
CA ALA A 129 -1.15 -18.43 20.75
C ALA A 129 -2.39 -17.68 20.24
N SER A 130 -2.56 -17.62 18.91
CA SER A 130 -3.60 -16.83 18.25
C SER A 130 -4.20 -17.54 17.02
N ARG A 131 -5.41 -17.14 16.62
CA ARG A 131 -6.12 -17.61 15.42
C ARG A 131 -6.92 -16.47 14.77
N GLY A 132 -6.25 -15.39 14.39
CA GLY A 132 -6.92 -14.22 13.83
C GLY A 132 -7.74 -13.38 14.83
N ILE A 133 -8.45 -12.39 14.28
CA ILE A 133 -9.15 -11.31 15.00
C ILE A 133 -10.49 -11.72 15.65
N GLU A 134 -10.98 -12.93 15.34
CA GLU A 134 -12.24 -13.46 15.87
C GLU A 134 -12.07 -14.29 17.15
N TRP A 135 -10.83 -14.69 17.46
CA TRP A 135 -10.49 -15.61 18.55
C TRP A 135 -9.74 -14.91 19.68
N SER A 136 -9.92 -15.40 20.90
CA SER A 136 -9.17 -14.96 22.07
C SER A 136 -7.66 -15.20 21.90
N LEU A 137 -6.85 -14.42 22.63
CA LEU A 137 -5.41 -14.61 22.75
C LEU A 137 -5.11 -15.41 24.03
N ASP A 138 -4.32 -16.47 23.92
CA ASP A 138 -3.78 -17.19 25.09
C ASP A 138 -2.25 -17.04 25.17
N SER A 139 -1.68 -17.21 26.36
CA SER A 139 -0.24 -17.07 26.58
C SER A 139 0.29 -17.89 27.75
N THR A 140 1.57 -18.21 27.74
CA THR A 140 2.23 -18.93 28.84
C THR A 140 2.15 -18.16 30.16
N ASP A 141 2.07 -18.88 31.29
CA ASP A 141 2.00 -18.34 32.66
C ASP A 141 3.28 -17.54 33.03
N GLY A 142 3.38 -16.32 32.51
CA GLY A 142 4.60 -15.54 32.50
C GLY A 142 5.67 -16.07 31.54
N VAL A 143 6.92 -15.81 31.89
CA VAL A 143 8.08 -16.10 31.04
C VAL A 143 8.61 -17.52 31.33
N LEU A 144 8.56 -18.39 30.32
CA LEU A 144 9.21 -19.71 30.34
C LEU A 144 10.73 -19.56 30.24
N ASP A 145 11.47 -20.36 31.02
CA ASP A 145 12.94 -20.49 30.93
C ASP A 145 13.27 -21.80 30.20
N LEU A 146 13.50 -21.72 28.89
CA LEU A 146 13.79 -22.87 28.03
C LEU A 146 15.29 -23.18 28.08
N ALA A 147 15.71 -24.05 29.00
CA ALA A 147 17.10 -24.50 29.09
C ALA A 147 17.50 -25.45 27.96
N ALA A 148 18.80 -25.52 27.63
CA ALA A 148 19.33 -26.50 26.69
C ALA A 148 19.07 -27.94 27.16
N GLY A 149 18.48 -28.77 26.30
CA GLY A 149 18.03 -30.12 26.62
C GLY A 149 16.76 -30.19 27.48
N ALA A 150 16.03 -29.08 27.66
CA ALA A 150 14.71 -29.11 28.29
C ALA A 150 13.65 -29.62 27.31
N GLU A 151 12.71 -30.42 27.82
CA GLU A 151 11.45 -30.75 27.14
C GLU A 151 10.33 -30.00 27.87
N VAL A 152 9.56 -29.20 27.13
CA VAL A 152 8.43 -28.42 27.66
C VAL A 152 7.19 -28.73 26.82
N GLU A 153 6.04 -28.82 27.48
CA GLU A 153 4.74 -29.07 26.87
C GLU A 153 3.77 -27.96 27.32
N TRP A 154 3.11 -27.32 26.35
CA TRP A 154 2.09 -26.29 26.60
C TRP A 154 0.87 -26.51 25.70
N THR A 155 -0.32 -26.43 26.30
CA THR A 155 -1.58 -26.42 25.57
C THR A 155 -2.22 -25.05 25.74
N ALA A 156 -2.40 -24.34 24.63
CA ALA A 156 -3.16 -23.10 24.57
C ALA A 156 -4.66 -23.41 24.41
N GLN A 157 -5.52 -22.54 24.96
CA GLN A 157 -6.97 -22.65 24.92
C GLN A 157 -7.57 -21.38 24.30
N LEU A 158 -7.94 -21.43 23.03
CA LEU A 158 -8.55 -20.30 22.34
C LEU A 158 -10.08 -20.42 22.36
N THR A 159 -10.77 -19.30 22.39
CA THR A 159 -12.24 -19.21 22.30
C THR A 159 -12.59 -18.43 21.06
N HIS A 160 -13.52 -18.91 20.22
CA HIS A 160 -14.13 -18.06 19.20
C HIS A 160 -15.03 -17.05 19.93
N GLU A 161 -14.62 -15.79 19.94
CA GLU A 161 -15.26 -14.74 20.75
C GLU A 161 -16.25 -13.91 19.94
N VAL A 162 -15.91 -13.60 18.68
CA VAL A 162 -16.70 -12.73 17.80
C VAL A 162 -17.73 -13.55 17.02
N ASP A 163 -19.02 -13.23 17.15
CA ASP A 163 -20.09 -13.91 16.41
C ASP A 163 -20.18 -13.37 14.97
N THR A 164 -19.45 -14.01 14.06
CA THR A 164 -19.42 -13.75 12.61
C THR A 164 -20.50 -14.52 11.83
N SER A 165 -21.53 -15.07 12.50
CA SER A 165 -22.57 -15.90 11.87
C SER A 165 -23.22 -15.25 10.63
N GLY A 166 -23.10 -15.92 9.48
CA GLY A 166 -23.65 -15.45 8.21
C GLY A 166 -22.75 -14.47 7.43
N TRP A 167 -21.51 -14.28 7.90
CA TRP A 167 -20.45 -13.58 7.17
C TRP A 167 -19.33 -14.57 6.81
N VAL A 168 -18.39 -14.11 5.97
CA VAL A 168 -17.18 -14.85 5.57
C VAL A 168 -15.95 -13.96 5.77
N SER A 169 -14.93 -14.49 6.42
CA SER A 169 -13.62 -13.88 6.71
C SER A 169 -12.72 -14.01 5.47
N GLY A 170 -12.48 -12.94 4.71
CA GLY A 170 -11.85 -13.00 3.39
C GLY A 170 -10.74 -11.97 3.10
N ASP A 171 -9.63 -12.43 2.53
CA ASP A 171 -8.50 -11.59 2.09
C ASP A 171 -8.32 -11.69 0.56
N PHE A 172 -8.34 -10.54 -0.12
CA PHE A 172 -8.37 -10.46 -1.59
C PHE A 172 -7.04 -10.02 -2.20
N HIS A 173 -5.97 -9.87 -1.41
CA HIS A 173 -4.65 -9.43 -1.90
C HIS A 173 -3.52 -10.19 -1.19
N LEU A 174 -2.99 -11.22 -1.85
CA LEU A 174 -2.11 -12.25 -1.25
C LEU A 174 -1.00 -12.67 -2.23
N HIS A 175 0.25 -12.61 -1.76
CA HIS A 175 1.44 -12.87 -2.57
C HIS A 175 2.29 -14.03 -2.05
N THR A 176 3.04 -14.65 -2.96
CA THR A 176 4.03 -15.68 -2.68
C THR A 176 5.38 -15.34 -3.31
N LEU A 177 6.47 -15.58 -2.58
CA LEU A 177 7.83 -15.55 -3.12
C LEU A 177 7.99 -16.50 -4.32
N THR A 178 7.16 -17.55 -4.39
CA THR A 178 7.22 -18.57 -5.46
C THR A 178 6.77 -18.04 -6.83
N HIS A 179 5.81 -17.12 -6.88
CA HIS A 179 5.25 -16.60 -8.14
C HIS A 179 5.39 -15.07 -8.30
N SER A 180 5.26 -14.30 -7.21
CA SER A 180 5.53 -12.85 -7.18
C SER A 180 7.02 -12.51 -7.17
N GLY A 181 7.88 -13.44 -6.73
CA GLY A 181 9.34 -13.32 -6.83
C GLY A 181 10.03 -12.47 -5.77
N HIS A 182 9.29 -11.89 -4.82
CA HIS A 182 9.81 -11.22 -3.63
C HIS A 182 8.91 -11.48 -2.41
N GLY A 183 9.23 -10.91 -1.25
CA GLY A 183 8.71 -11.37 0.05
C GLY A 183 9.47 -12.59 0.58
N ASP A 184 8.87 -13.31 1.55
CA ASP A 184 9.46 -14.55 2.08
C ASP A 184 8.57 -15.80 2.01
N ALA A 185 7.24 -15.66 1.87
CA ALA A 185 6.32 -16.79 1.98
C ALA A 185 6.30 -17.68 0.73
N ASN A 186 6.65 -18.96 0.87
CA ASN A 186 6.41 -19.94 -0.19
C ASN A 186 4.94 -20.38 -0.26
N MET A 187 4.55 -21.12 -1.31
CA MET A 187 3.18 -21.61 -1.51
C MET A 187 2.58 -22.29 -0.28
N ASN A 188 3.27 -23.27 0.31
CA ASN A 188 2.76 -24.03 1.46
C ASN A 188 2.61 -23.10 2.67
N GLU A 189 3.60 -22.23 2.89
CA GLU A 189 3.63 -21.30 4.02
C GLU A 189 2.54 -20.22 3.94
N ARG A 190 2.21 -19.75 2.73
CA ARG A 190 1.09 -18.82 2.51
C ARG A 190 -0.24 -19.49 2.86
N ILE A 191 -0.50 -20.72 2.42
CA ILE A 191 -1.73 -21.45 2.81
C ILE A 191 -1.79 -21.71 4.32
N ILE A 192 -0.68 -22.13 4.93
CA ILE A 192 -0.62 -22.41 6.38
C ILE A 192 -0.82 -21.13 7.21
N SER A 193 -0.29 -19.98 6.78
CA SER A 193 -0.50 -18.69 7.47
C SER A 193 -1.92 -18.14 7.30
N ILE A 194 -2.50 -18.17 6.09
CA ILE A 194 -3.91 -17.81 5.83
C ILE A 194 -4.86 -18.57 6.76
N VAL A 195 -4.71 -19.89 6.84
CA VAL A 195 -5.58 -20.75 7.67
C VAL A 195 -5.26 -20.59 9.17
N GLY A 196 -4.01 -20.31 9.52
CA GLY A 196 -3.59 -20.00 10.88
C GLY A 196 -4.20 -18.71 11.42
N GLU A 197 -4.29 -17.66 10.60
CA GLU A 197 -5.00 -16.40 10.95
C GLU A 197 -6.52 -16.48 10.73
N GLY A 198 -7.09 -17.66 10.50
CA GLY A 198 -8.53 -17.86 10.40
C GLY A 198 -9.19 -17.17 9.21
N VAL A 199 -8.48 -16.96 8.11
CA VAL A 199 -9.08 -16.50 6.84
C VAL A 199 -9.74 -17.70 6.15
N GLU A 200 -11.00 -17.53 5.74
CA GLU A 200 -11.86 -18.58 5.18
C GLU A 200 -11.96 -18.49 3.65
N PHE A 201 -11.78 -17.29 3.08
CA PHE A 201 -11.76 -17.04 1.64
C PHE A 201 -10.50 -16.29 1.20
N ALA A 202 -9.71 -16.88 0.29
CA ALA A 202 -8.49 -16.28 -0.25
C ALA A 202 -8.57 -16.03 -1.77
N VAL A 203 -8.01 -14.91 -2.22
CA VAL A 203 -7.73 -14.67 -3.64
C VAL A 203 -6.22 -14.74 -3.87
N ALA A 204 -5.77 -15.65 -4.74
CA ALA A 204 -4.37 -15.76 -5.11
C ALA A 204 -3.99 -14.70 -6.17
N THR A 205 -3.28 -13.63 -5.79
CA THR A 205 -3.07 -12.44 -6.64
C THR A 205 -1.62 -12.19 -7.03
N ASP A 206 -0.78 -13.24 -7.13
CA ASP A 206 0.63 -13.06 -7.47
C ASP A 206 0.87 -12.20 -8.71
N HIS A 207 1.90 -11.35 -8.66
CA HIS A 207 2.17 -10.32 -9.68
C HIS A 207 2.15 -10.88 -11.10
N ASN A 208 1.15 -10.45 -11.88
CA ASN A 208 0.99 -10.81 -13.28
C ASN A 208 0.86 -12.32 -13.55
N HIS A 209 0.50 -13.11 -12.54
CA HIS A 209 0.38 -14.56 -12.59
C HIS A 209 -1.04 -15.03 -12.27
N HIS A 210 -1.42 -16.20 -12.78
CA HIS A 210 -2.68 -16.86 -12.44
C HIS A 210 -2.36 -18.07 -11.53
N THR A 211 -2.10 -17.82 -10.25
CA THR A 211 -1.73 -18.88 -9.32
C THR A 211 -2.96 -19.71 -8.91
N ASP A 212 -2.82 -21.04 -8.93
CA ASP A 212 -3.80 -21.97 -8.38
C ASP A 212 -3.29 -22.48 -7.02
N TYR A 213 -4.01 -22.12 -5.95
CA TYR A 213 -3.71 -22.56 -4.59
C TYR A 213 -4.21 -23.99 -4.29
N HIS A 214 -5.16 -24.53 -5.07
CA HIS A 214 -5.83 -25.79 -4.77
C HIS A 214 -4.89 -27.02 -4.69
N PRO A 215 -3.86 -27.18 -5.54
CA PRO A 215 -2.89 -28.27 -5.41
C PRO A 215 -2.13 -28.23 -4.07
N THR A 216 -1.72 -27.04 -3.62
CA THR A 216 -1.04 -26.85 -2.33
C THR A 216 -2.00 -27.03 -1.15
N MET A 217 -3.26 -26.58 -1.26
CA MET A 217 -4.28 -26.85 -0.25
C MET A 217 -4.52 -28.34 -0.04
N ILE A 218 -4.44 -29.16 -1.10
CA ILE A 218 -4.48 -30.63 -0.99
C ILE A 218 -3.20 -31.17 -0.31
N GLU A 219 -2.03 -30.59 -0.59
CA GLU A 219 -0.75 -31.04 0.00
C GLU A 219 -0.67 -30.80 1.51
N VAL A 220 -1.09 -29.62 1.99
CA VAL A 220 -1.06 -29.26 3.42
C VAL A 220 -2.35 -29.62 4.18
N GLY A 221 -3.37 -30.14 3.49
CA GLY A 221 -4.64 -30.58 4.09
C GLY A 221 -5.66 -29.45 4.39
N ALA A 222 -5.51 -28.28 3.77
CA ALA A 222 -6.33 -27.09 4.01
C ALA A 222 -7.72 -27.08 3.32
N THR A 223 -8.09 -28.11 2.52
CA THR A 223 -9.27 -28.04 1.64
C THR A 223 -10.62 -27.92 2.34
N GLU A 224 -10.74 -28.32 3.61
CA GLU A 224 -11.96 -28.14 4.42
C GLU A 224 -11.93 -26.81 5.22
N LEU A 225 -10.76 -26.16 5.29
CA LEU A 225 -10.46 -25.02 6.17
C LEU A 225 -10.38 -23.68 5.43
N LEU A 226 -10.39 -23.70 4.10
CA LEU A 226 -10.22 -22.54 3.22
C LEU A 226 -10.90 -22.79 1.87
N THR A 227 -11.60 -21.80 1.34
CA THR A 227 -11.85 -21.67 -0.10
C THR A 227 -10.84 -20.69 -0.69
N ALA A 228 -10.16 -21.08 -1.76
CA ALA A 228 -9.31 -20.16 -2.52
C ALA A 228 -9.81 -20.03 -3.96
N VAL A 229 -9.59 -18.87 -4.57
CA VAL A 229 -9.77 -18.65 -6.01
C VAL A 229 -8.52 -18.05 -6.63
N THR A 230 -8.22 -18.42 -7.87
CA THR A 230 -7.22 -17.72 -8.68
C THR A 230 -7.68 -16.30 -8.97
N GLY A 231 -6.84 -15.33 -8.63
CA GLY A 231 -6.91 -13.97 -9.14
C GLY A 231 -5.65 -13.66 -9.95
N ASN A 232 -5.31 -12.37 -9.98
CA ASN A 232 -4.09 -11.82 -10.57
C ASN A 232 -3.97 -10.37 -10.09
N GLU A 233 -2.84 -9.97 -9.50
CA GLU A 233 -2.51 -8.54 -9.49
C GLU A 233 -1.90 -8.16 -10.83
N VAL A 234 -2.66 -7.41 -11.63
CA VAL A 234 -2.18 -6.89 -12.90
C VAL A 234 -1.36 -5.63 -12.64
N SER A 235 -0.14 -5.81 -12.13
CA SER A 235 0.79 -4.73 -11.76
C SER A 235 1.26 -3.96 -13.00
N THR A 236 0.76 -2.74 -13.22
CA THR A 236 1.04 -1.92 -14.41
C THR A 236 1.78 -0.61 -14.07
N SER A 237 2.31 0.08 -15.08
CA SER A 237 2.89 1.42 -14.91
C SER A 237 1.87 2.55 -14.71
N ILE A 238 0.56 2.24 -14.66
CA ILE A 238 -0.52 3.18 -14.34
C ILE A 238 -1.26 2.81 -13.04
N GLY A 239 -0.70 1.88 -12.26
CA GLY A 239 -1.29 1.38 -11.03
C GLY A 239 -1.37 -0.14 -10.99
N HIS A 240 -1.64 -0.69 -9.81
CA HIS A 240 -1.90 -2.11 -9.62
C HIS A 240 -3.40 -2.38 -9.42
N ILE A 241 -3.89 -3.49 -10.01
CA ILE A 241 -5.32 -3.81 -10.07
C ILE A 241 -5.51 -5.33 -9.88
N ASN A 242 -6.23 -5.74 -8.84
CA ASN A 242 -6.63 -7.13 -8.64
C ASN A 242 -7.84 -7.50 -9.50
N ALA A 243 -7.76 -8.68 -10.10
CA ALA A 243 -8.80 -9.26 -10.95
C ALA A 243 -9.18 -10.67 -10.46
N PHE A 244 -10.44 -10.90 -10.04
CA PHE A 244 -10.84 -12.21 -9.50
C PHE A 244 -12.34 -12.54 -9.59
N PRO A 245 -12.75 -13.82 -9.64
CA PRO A 245 -11.91 -14.99 -9.91
C PRO A 245 -11.59 -15.13 -11.41
N LEU A 246 -10.50 -15.83 -11.72
CA LEU A 246 -10.00 -16.10 -13.08
C LEU A 246 -9.81 -17.61 -13.31
N ASP A 247 -9.71 -18.01 -14.57
CA ASP A 247 -9.29 -19.37 -14.97
C ASP A 247 -7.76 -19.51 -14.85
N PRO A 248 -7.21 -20.42 -14.00
CA PRO A 248 -5.77 -20.63 -13.83
C PRO A 248 -5.05 -21.19 -15.07
N HIS A 249 -5.77 -21.48 -16.15
CA HIS A 249 -5.21 -21.89 -17.44
C HIS A 249 -5.43 -20.85 -18.55
N SER A 250 -6.11 -19.74 -18.24
CA SER A 250 -6.20 -18.57 -19.12
C SER A 250 -4.88 -17.77 -19.16
N HIS A 251 -4.71 -16.95 -20.20
CA HIS A 251 -3.55 -16.06 -20.29
C HIS A 251 -3.79 -14.78 -19.46
N PRO A 252 -2.81 -14.34 -18.63
CA PRO A 252 -2.82 -13.03 -18.00
C PRO A 252 -3.09 -11.88 -18.97
N VAL A 253 -3.76 -10.84 -18.47
CA VAL A 253 -4.00 -9.60 -19.23
C VAL A 253 -2.67 -8.86 -19.43
N ASN A 254 -2.55 -8.08 -20.51
CA ASN A 254 -1.33 -7.35 -20.84
C ASN A 254 -1.12 -6.15 -19.89
N HIS A 255 -0.33 -6.36 -18.83
CA HIS A 255 0.07 -5.33 -17.85
C HIS A 255 0.87 -4.14 -18.42
N ARG A 256 1.24 -4.18 -19.70
CA ARG A 256 1.92 -3.07 -20.39
C ARG A 256 0.96 -2.07 -21.02
N LEU A 257 -0.34 -2.22 -20.75
CA LEU A 257 -1.36 -1.23 -21.13
C LEU A 257 -1.31 -0.03 -20.19
N THR A 258 -1.37 1.17 -20.76
CA THR A 258 -1.39 2.44 -20.02
C THR A 258 -2.72 3.18 -20.20
N ASP A 259 -3.73 2.50 -20.73
CA ASP A 259 -5.13 2.92 -20.79
C ASP A 259 -5.97 1.95 -19.94
N ALA A 260 -6.53 2.45 -18.84
CA ALA A 260 -7.37 1.66 -17.96
C ALA A 260 -8.66 1.20 -18.65
N ASN A 261 -9.15 1.96 -19.65
CA ASN A 261 -10.38 1.61 -20.38
C ASN A 261 -10.20 0.43 -21.33
N GLU A 262 -9.00 0.21 -21.87
CA GLU A 262 -8.67 -1.06 -22.54
C GLU A 262 -8.37 -2.17 -21.53
N LEU A 263 -7.61 -1.86 -20.46
CA LEU A 263 -7.20 -2.83 -19.44
C LEU A 263 -8.40 -3.47 -18.72
N PHE A 264 -9.30 -2.67 -18.13
CA PHE A 264 -10.42 -3.16 -17.33
C PHE A 264 -11.42 -3.90 -18.22
N LYS A 265 -11.69 -3.37 -19.41
CA LYS A 265 -12.49 -4.03 -20.45
C LYS A 265 -11.93 -5.41 -20.85
N LEU A 266 -10.60 -5.61 -20.84
CA LEU A 266 -9.99 -6.92 -21.08
C LEU A 266 -10.11 -7.84 -19.86
N ILE A 267 -9.99 -7.31 -18.64
CA ILE A 267 -10.26 -8.06 -17.40
C ILE A 267 -11.72 -8.54 -17.36
N ARG A 268 -12.70 -7.67 -17.65
CA ARG A 268 -14.14 -8.01 -17.77
C ARG A 268 -14.44 -9.08 -18.82
N GLN A 269 -13.53 -9.36 -19.76
CA GLN A 269 -13.66 -10.40 -20.78
C GLN A 269 -13.02 -11.74 -20.39
N GLN A 270 -12.25 -11.81 -19.30
CA GLN A 270 -11.71 -13.08 -18.81
C GLN A 270 -12.83 -13.98 -18.27
N THR A 271 -12.63 -15.29 -18.39
CA THR A 271 -13.56 -16.31 -17.91
C THR A 271 -12.98 -17.09 -16.74
N ASN A 272 -13.85 -17.70 -15.95
CA ASN A 272 -13.56 -18.66 -14.88
C ASN A 272 -14.59 -19.80 -14.92
N GLU A 273 -14.33 -20.90 -14.22
CA GLU A 273 -15.25 -22.05 -14.20
C GLU A 273 -16.60 -21.75 -13.51
N PHE A 274 -16.63 -20.74 -12.64
CA PHE A 274 -17.82 -20.30 -11.91
C PHE A 274 -18.81 -19.50 -12.78
N GLY A 275 -18.40 -19.05 -13.96
CA GLY A 275 -19.21 -18.21 -14.85
C GLY A 275 -19.40 -16.77 -14.35
N ILE A 276 -18.53 -16.30 -13.46
CA ILE A 276 -18.56 -14.97 -12.84
C ILE A 276 -17.84 -13.97 -13.76
N VAL A 277 -18.36 -12.75 -13.94
CA VAL A 277 -17.56 -11.65 -14.52
C VAL A 277 -16.56 -11.19 -13.45
N PRO A 278 -15.25 -11.18 -13.71
CA PRO A 278 -14.25 -10.85 -12.69
C PRO A 278 -14.52 -9.50 -12.02
N VAL A 279 -14.44 -9.51 -10.70
CA VAL A 279 -14.31 -8.32 -9.85
C VAL A 279 -13.01 -7.60 -10.25
N ILE A 280 -13.07 -6.28 -10.31
CA ILE A 280 -11.93 -5.39 -10.51
C ILE A 280 -11.79 -4.56 -9.25
N GLN A 281 -10.67 -4.74 -8.56
CA GLN A 281 -10.29 -4.03 -7.35
C GLN A 281 -9.09 -3.13 -7.64
N LEU A 282 -9.16 -1.87 -7.24
CA LEU A 282 -7.97 -1.00 -7.23
C LEU A 282 -7.16 -1.25 -5.96
N ASN A 283 -5.90 -1.65 -6.12
CA ASN A 283 -4.99 -1.88 -5.02
C ASN A 283 -4.29 -0.57 -4.62
N HIS A 284 -3.94 -0.45 -3.33
CA HIS A 284 -3.19 0.67 -2.72
C HIS A 284 -3.24 2.02 -3.47
N PRO A 285 -4.43 2.62 -3.74
CA PRO A 285 -4.64 3.52 -4.88
C PRO A 285 -3.82 4.83 -4.93
N ARG A 286 -3.10 5.17 -3.86
CA ARG A 286 -2.26 6.36 -3.68
C ARG A 286 -0.80 6.06 -3.26
N TRP A 287 -0.35 4.80 -3.25
CA TRP A 287 1.04 4.42 -2.94
C TRP A 287 1.98 4.90 -4.04
N SER A 288 2.73 5.97 -3.78
CA SER A 288 3.53 6.67 -4.79
C SER A 288 4.48 5.74 -5.53
N GLY A 289 4.39 5.78 -6.86
CA GLY A 289 5.15 4.92 -7.76
C GLY A 289 4.27 3.85 -8.41
N ILE A 290 3.45 3.16 -7.62
CA ILE A 290 2.55 2.05 -8.02
C ILE A 290 1.05 2.39 -7.87
N ASP A 291 0.75 3.63 -7.53
CA ASP A 291 -0.61 4.19 -7.40
C ASP A 291 -1.40 4.14 -8.71
N TYR A 292 -2.73 4.05 -8.60
CA TYR A 292 -3.63 4.26 -9.75
C TYR A 292 -4.08 5.73 -9.86
N PHE A 293 -4.39 6.37 -8.72
CA PHE A 293 -5.09 7.66 -8.72
C PHE A 293 -4.23 8.86 -9.11
N ALA A 294 -2.93 8.93 -8.79
CA ALA A 294 -2.10 10.04 -9.30
C ALA A 294 -1.67 9.77 -10.76
N LYS A 295 -1.32 8.52 -11.12
CA LYS A 295 -1.01 8.12 -12.51
C LYS A 295 -2.13 8.42 -13.49
N THR A 296 -3.39 8.18 -13.13
CA THR A 296 -4.58 8.47 -13.97
C THR A 296 -5.24 9.83 -13.67
N GLY A 297 -4.74 10.59 -12.69
CA GLY A 297 -5.15 11.97 -12.44
C GLY A 297 -6.54 12.12 -11.81
N LEU A 298 -6.82 11.38 -10.74
CA LEU A 298 -7.91 11.65 -9.82
C LEU A 298 -7.50 12.70 -8.79
N ASP A 299 -8.33 13.73 -8.62
CA ASP A 299 -8.14 14.80 -7.66
C ASP A 299 -8.39 14.36 -6.20
N PRO A 300 -7.42 14.47 -5.27
CA PRO A 300 -7.62 14.11 -3.86
C PRO A 300 -8.53 15.10 -3.10
N VAL A 301 -8.79 16.29 -3.66
CA VAL A 301 -9.65 17.31 -3.04
C VAL A 301 -11.12 17.11 -3.44
N GLY A 302 -11.40 16.87 -4.72
CA GLY A 302 -12.75 16.87 -5.28
C GLY A 302 -13.13 15.69 -6.17
N ALA A 303 -12.32 14.62 -6.26
CA ALA A 303 -12.51 13.46 -7.13
C ALA A 303 -12.76 13.77 -8.62
N MET A 304 -12.25 14.91 -9.09
CA MET A 304 -12.20 15.25 -10.51
C MET A 304 -11.29 14.32 -11.29
N GLN A 305 -11.65 14.06 -12.55
CA GLN A 305 -10.94 13.19 -13.49
C GLN A 305 -10.69 13.98 -14.78
N TRP A 306 -9.45 13.96 -15.29
CA TRP A 306 -9.06 14.80 -16.43
C TRP A 306 -8.09 14.13 -17.42
N GLN A 307 -7.76 12.84 -17.25
CA GLN A 307 -6.99 12.08 -18.24
C GLN A 307 -7.88 11.05 -18.95
N ASP A 308 -7.73 10.95 -20.27
CA ASP A 308 -8.46 9.98 -21.12
C ASP A 308 -8.18 8.52 -20.76
N ASN A 309 -7.12 8.24 -19.98
CA ASN A 309 -6.73 6.90 -19.54
C ASN A 309 -7.30 6.47 -18.18
N TYR A 310 -8.02 7.34 -17.47
CA TYR A 310 -8.79 6.96 -16.28
C TYR A 310 -9.99 6.10 -16.69
N SER A 311 -10.29 5.05 -15.92
CA SER A 311 -11.51 4.25 -16.07
C SER A 311 -12.26 4.09 -14.74
N PRO A 312 -13.59 4.31 -14.71
CA PRO A 312 -14.45 4.04 -13.56
C PRO A 312 -15.00 2.60 -13.51
N ASP A 313 -14.60 1.69 -14.40
CA ASP A 313 -15.09 0.30 -14.43
C ASP A 313 -14.37 -0.62 -13.41
N PHE A 314 -14.45 -0.24 -12.13
CA PHE A 314 -14.00 -1.06 -11.00
C PHE A 314 -15.13 -1.24 -9.97
N ASP A 315 -15.12 -2.33 -9.20
CA ASP A 315 -16.15 -2.65 -8.21
C ASP A 315 -15.74 -2.25 -6.79
N SER A 316 -14.44 -2.31 -6.47
CA SER A 316 -13.88 -2.05 -5.14
C SER A 316 -12.54 -1.32 -5.18
N LEU A 317 -12.14 -0.73 -4.04
CA LEU A 317 -10.84 -0.10 -3.85
C LEU A 317 -10.34 -0.25 -2.41
N GLU A 318 -9.03 -0.42 -2.25
CA GLU A 318 -8.39 -0.62 -0.95
C GLU A 318 -8.29 0.67 -0.15
N VAL A 319 -9.19 0.86 0.82
CA VAL A 319 -9.06 1.93 1.85
C VAL A 319 -8.10 1.52 2.96
N MET A 320 -7.78 0.23 3.08
CA MET A 320 -6.71 -0.31 3.90
C MET A 320 -5.86 -1.27 3.04
N ASN A 321 -4.54 -1.16 3.12
CA ASN A 321 -3.55 -2.01 2.47
C ASN A 321 -2.31 -2.03 3.37
N GLU A 322 -1.58 -3.15 3.37
CA GLU A 322 -0.60 -3.55 4.39
C GLU A 322 -1.14 -3.56 5.83
N ASN A 323 -0.42 -4.19 6.75
CA ASN A 323 -0.87 -4.41 8.12
C ASN A 323 -1.19 -3.09 8.86
N GLU A 324 -0.48 -2.00 8.60
CA GLU A 324 -0.75 -0.65 9.14
C GLU A 324 -2.00 0.03 8.55
N GLY A 325 -2.59 -0.47 7.47
CA GLY A 325 -3.79 0.10 6.83
C GLY A 325 -3.54 1.44 6.13
N TRP A 326 -2.50 1.52 5.30
CA TRP A 326 -1.91 2.77 4.77
C TRP A 326 -2.91 3.75 4.13
N GLY A 327 -3.98 3.26 3.49
CA GLY A 327 -4.99 4.07 2.82
C GLY A 327 -5.89 4.90 3.75
N MET A 328 -5.90 4.63 5.06
CA MET A 328 -6.78 5.30 6.01
C MET A 328 -6.36 6.75 6.31
N PHE A 329 -5.05 7.03 6.33
CA PHE A 329 -4.48 8.25 6.90
C PHE A 329 -4.06 9.26 5.83
N GLU A 330 -4.09 10.54 6.17
CA GLU A 330 -3.58 11.61 5.31
C GLU A 330 -2.15 12.03 5.74
N ALA A 331 -1.24 12.01 4.77
CA ALA A 331 0.19 12.21 4.98
C ALA A 331 0.51 13.57 5.61
N GLY A 332 1.30 13.57 6.68
CA GLY A 332 1.67 14.79 7.42
C GLY A 332 0.52 15.44 8.21
N VAL A 333 -0.69 14.87 8.22
CA VAL A 333 -1.88 15.44 8.89
C VAL A 333 -2.26 14.63 10.14
N ASP A 334 -2.43 13.31 10.02
CA ASP A 334 -2.95 12.48 11.12
C ASP A 334 -1.91 12.12 12.20
N GLY A 335 -0.64 12.52 12.01
CA GLY A 335 0.47 12.18 12.91
C GLY A 335 0.94 10.72 12.82
N VAL A 336 0.40 9.94 11.88
CA VAL A 336 0.83 8.59 11.52
C VAL A 336 1.76 8.67 10.30
N GLU A 337 2.80 7.83 10.26
CA GLU A 337 3.74 7.75 9.15
C GLU A 337 3.17 6.93 7.98
N THR A 338 2.76 7.60 6.90
CA THR A 338 2.11 6.96 5.74
C THR A 338 3.08 6.39 4.71
N SER A 339 4.40 6.45 4.96
CA SER A 339 5.46 6.03 4.03
C SER A 339 5.23 6.66 2.64
N ALA A 340 5.24 5.86 1.57
CA ALA A 340 5.04 6.32 0.20
C ALA A 340 3.57 6.67 -0.14
N ASN A 341 2.59 6.50 0.76
CA ASN A 341 1.24 7.00 0.49
C ASN A 341 1.17 8.53 0.68
N GLU A 342 0.88 9.26 -0.40
CA GLU A 342 0.80 10.73 -0.45
C GLU A 342 -0.55 11.28 0.08
N HIS A 343 -1.66 10.52 -0.03
CA HIS A 343 -3.01 11.00 0.28
C HIS A 343 -3.91 9.92 0.91
N SER A 344 -4.90 10.32 1.73
CA SER A 344 -5.88 9.38 2.30
C SER A 344 -6.80 8.82 1.22
N VAL A 345 -6.73 7.51 0.99
CA VAL A 345 -7.64 6.78 0.09
C VAL A 345 -9.06 6.74 0.66
N LEU A 346 -9.19 6.73 1.99
CA LEU A 346 -10.48 6.93 2.66
C LEU A 346 -11.13 8.27 2.27
N GLN A 347 -10.34 9.34 2.11
CA GLN A 347 -10.82 10.64 1.62
C GLN A 347 -11.15 10.62 0.12
N ASP A 348 -10.36 9.94 -0.72
CA ASP A 348 -10.71 9.72 -2.14
C ASP A 348 -12.06 9.01 -2.26
N TRP A 349 -12.28 7.96 -1.47
CA TRP A 349 -13.53 7.21 -1.44
C TRP A 349 -14.72 8.11 -1.06
N TYR A 350 -14.60 8.93 0.00
CA TYR A 350 -15.62 9.91 0.35
C TYR A 350 -15.91 10.91 -0.79
N ASN A 351 -14.88 11.37 -1.51
CA ASN A 351 -15.03 12.29 -2.63
C ASN A 351 -15.73 11.62 -3.82
N LEU A 352 -15.43 10.34 -4.09
CA LEU A 352 -16.10 9.54 -5.12
C LEU A 352 -17.56 9.26 -4.77
N LEU A 353 -17.87 8.88 -3.52
CA LEU A 353 -19.25 8.72 -3.02
C LEU A 353 -20.04 10.04 -3.12
N ASN A 354 -19.41 11.18 -2.81
CA ASN A 354 -20.01 12.51 -2.98
C ASN A 354 -20.34 12.85 -4.44
N ARG A 355 -19.59 12.33 -5.42
CA ARG A 355 -19.88 12.41 -6.87
C ARG A 355 -20.84 11.32 -7.37
N GLY A 356 -21.47 10.55 -6.48
CA GLY A 356 -22.46 9.54 -6.85
C GLY A 356 -21.90 8.21 -7.36
N TYR A 357 -20.57 8.02 -7.34
CA TYR A 357 -20.00 6.70 -7.56
C TYR A 357 -20.36 5.75 -6.41
N ARG A 358 -20.47 4.46 -6.70
CA ARG A 358 -20.78 3.41 -5.72
C ARG A 358 -19.71 2.32 -5.81
N TYR A 359 -18.60 2.54 -5.13
CA TYR A 359 -17.48 1.59 -5.04
C TYR A 359 -17.36 1.02 -3.63
N THR A 360 -17.02 -0.25 -3.54
CA THR A 360 -16.89 -0.94 -2.26
C THR A 360 -15.51 -0.68 -1.65
N ALA A 361 -15.49 -0.08 -0.46
CA ALA A 361 -14.29 -0.04 0.37
C ALA A 361 -13.94 -1.47 0.81
N VAL A 362 -12.69 -1.87 0.55
CA VAL A 362 -12.12 -3.15 0.98
C VAL A 362 -10.81 -2.92 1.74
N GLY A 363 -10.38 -3.94 2.47
CA GLY A 363 -9.09 -3.96 3.15
C GLY A 363 -8.47 -5.33 3.02
N ASN A 364 -7.22 -5.40 2.57
CA ASN A 364 -6.50 -6.65 2.31
C ASN A 364 -5.06 -6.54 2.81
N SER A 365 -4.39 -7.68 3.01
CA SER A 365 -3.07 -7.68 3.64
C SER A 365 -1.90 -7.26 2.75
N ASP A 366 -2.02 -7.43 1.42
CA ASP A 366 -0.89 -7.33 0.48
C ASP A 366 0.29 -8.23 0.90
N SER A 367 -0.05 -9.39 1.50
CA SER A 367 0.93 -10.11 2.31
C SER A 367 2.01 -10.74 1.46
N HIS A 368 3.25 -10.30 1.70
CA HIS A 368 4.46 -10.79 1.05
C HIS A 368 5.32 -11.68 1.97
N THR A 369 5.20 -11.52 3.30
CA THR A 369 5.91 -12.37 4.27
C THR A 369 4.98 -13.25 5.11
N VAL A 370 5.59 -14.12 5.92
CA VAL A 370 4.92 -14.95 6.95
C VAL A 370 4.85 -14.19 8.29
N HIS A 371 5.80 -13.30 8.58
CA HIS A 371 5.95 -12.70 9.92
C HIS A 371 5.36 -11.29 10.09
N TYR A 372 5.55 -10.39 9.12
CA TYR A 372 5.30 -8.95 9.33
C TYR A 372 4.09 -8.48 8.54
N ASP A 373 4.24 -8.34 7.24
CA ASP A 373 3.20 -8.22 6.22
C ASP A 373 2.52 -9.60 6.05
N MET A 374 1.84 -10.01 7.13
CA MET A 374 1.17 -11.28 7.32
C MET A 374 -0.25 -11.28 6.74
N ALA A 375 -0.72 -12.45 6.31
CA ALA A 375 -2.03 -12.61 5.68
C ALA A 375 -3.21 -12.33 6.64
N GLY A 376 -4.30 -11.78 6.11
CA GLY A 376 -5.52 -11.53 6.86
C GLY A 376 -5.51 -10.28 7.77
N TYR A 377 -4.53 -9.38 7.61
CA TYR A 377 -4.52 -8.06 8.25
C TYR A 377 -4.12 -6.98 7.24
N PRO A 378 -5.03 -6.09 6.83
CA PRO A 378 -6.48 -6.17 6.96
C PRO A 378 -7.11 -7.37 6.25
N ARG A 379 -8.39 -7.60 6.53
CA ARG A 379 -9.28 -8.52 5.80
C ARG A 379 -10.68 -7.89 5.62
N ASN A 380 -11.55 -8.59 4.93
CA ASN A 380 -12.94 -8.23 4.72
C ASN A 380 -13.87 -9.24 5.38
N PHE A 381 -14.84 -8.77 6.17
CA PHE A 381 -16.02 -9.57 6.49
C PHE A 381 -17.08 -9.35 5.41
N VAL A 382 -17.42 -10.40 4.67
CA VAL A 382 -18.35 -10.36 3.54
C VAL A 382 -19.69 -10.95 3.93
N MET A 383 -20.79 -10.22 3.72
CA MET A 383 -22.14 -10.72 4.03
C MET A 383 -22.48 -11.90 3.11
N TYR A 384 -22.75 -13.06 3.70
CA TYR A 384 -23.06 -14.30 2.99
C TYR A 384 -24.50 -14.78 3.27
N GLY A 385 -25.10 -14.30 4.37
CA GLY A 385 -26.50 -14.49 4.71
C GLY A 385 -26.79 -15.81 5.42
N ALA A 386 -27.90 -16.46 5.06
CA ALA A 386 -28.34 -17.72 5.67
C ALA A 386 -27.89 -18.98 4.92
N ASP A 387 -26.94 -18.84 4.00
CA ASP A 387 -26.27 -19.95 3.32
C ASP A 387 -25.10 -20.49 4.16
N ASP A 388 -24.64 -21.71 3.87
CA ASP A 388 -23.57 -22.40 4.61
C ASP A 388 -22.20 -21.73 4.42
N THR A 389 -21.66 -21.13 5.49
CA THR A 389 -20.36 -20.44 5.52
C THR A 389 -19.16 -21.38 5.73
N THR A 390 -19.38 -22.70 5.83
CA THR A 390 -18.30 -23.68 6.07
C THR A 390 -17.10 -23.47 5.12
N PRO A 391 -15.88 -23.17 5.62
CA PRO A 391 -14.80 -22.59 4.82
C PRO A 391 -14.46 -23.32 3.52
N GLY A 392 -14.34 -24.66 3.55
CA GLY A 392 -14.09 -25.47 2.34
C GLY A 392 -15.22 -25.52 1.29
N THR A 393 -16.32 -24.78 1.49
CA THR A 393 -17.52 -24.84 0.63
C THR A 393 -18.07 -23.47 0.21
N ILE A 394 -17.37 -22.38 0.52
CA ILE A 394 -17.78 -21.01 0.19
C ILE A 394 -17.93 -20.85 -1.33
N LYS A 395 -19.00 -20.19 -1.76
CA LYS A 395 -19.33 -19.99 -3.18
C LYS A 395 -18.72 -18.66 -3.66
N PRO A 396 -17.73 -18.65 -4.57
CA PRO A 396 -17.13 -17.40 -5.07
C PRO A 396 -18.15 -16.44 -5.70
N ALA A 397 -19.25 -16.96 -6.23
CA ALA A 397 -20.33 -16.16 -6.81
C ALA A 397 -21.06 -15.30 -5.78
N LEU A 398 -21.20 -15.77 -4.53
CA LEU A 398 -21.82 -14.98 -3.46
C LEU A 398 -20.86 -13.92 -2.92
N VAL A 399 -19.57 -14.24 -2.77
CA VAL A 399 -18.53 -13.26 -2.40
C VAL A 399 -18.45 -12.15 -3.46
N ALA A 400 -18.35 -12.49 -4.74
CA ALA A 400 -18.31 -11.52 -5.84
C ALA A 400 -19.64 -10.76 -6.04
N GLN A 401 -20.77 -11.28 -5.54
CA GLN A 401 -22.05 -10.56 -5.50
C GLN A 401 -22.08 -9.58 -4.33
N ALA A 402 -21.69 -10.00 -3.13
CA ALA A 402 -21.68 -9.18 -1.92
C ALA A 402 -20.69 -8.00 -2.02
N VAL A 403 -19.51 -8.22 -2.60
CA VAL A 403 -18.56 -7.13 -2.94
C VAL A 403 -19.22 -6.11 -3.88
N ARG A 404 -19.94 -6.55 -4.92
CA ARG A 404 -20.64 -5.64 -5.85
C ARG A 404 -21.90 -4.99 -5.29
N ALA A 405 -22.49 -5.58 -4.26
CA ALA A 405 -23.63 -5.05 -3.53
C ALA A 405 -23.19 -4.22 -2.30
N HIS A 406 -21.90 -3.91 -2.15
CA HIS A 406 -21.34 -3.14 -1.04
C HIS A 406 -21.63 -3.75 0.35
N GLN A 407 -21.75 -5.08 0.43
CA GLN A 407 -22.07 -5.82 1.65
C GLN A 407 -20.79 -6.44 2.24
N SER A 408 -19.83 -5.56 2.52
CA SER A 408 -18.49 -5.89 3.02
C SER A 408 -18.06 -4.91 4.12
N VAL A 409 -17.19 -5.35 5.02
CA VAL A 409 -16.60 -4.55 6.09
C VAL A 409 -15.08 -4.79 6.09
N ALA A 410 -14.31 -3.78 5.74
CA ALA A 410 -12.85 -3.81 5.76
C ALA A 410 -12.35 -3.66 7.21
N THR A 411 -11.46 -4.51 7.70
CA THR A 411 -11.00 -4.47 9.09
C THR A 411 -9.62 -5.07 9.35
N THR A 412 -8.88 -4.48 10.29
CA THR A 412 -7.68 -5.08 10.91
C THR A 412 -7.98 -5.71 12.28
N GLY A 413 -9.20 -5.60 12.81
CA GLY A 413 -9.53 -6.09 14.15
C GLY A 413 -11.03 -6.11 14.49
N PRO A 414 -11.70 -4.94 14.65
CA PRO A 414 -13.09 -4.92 15.07
C PRO A 414 -14.04 -5.50 14.01
N PHE A 415 -15.05 -6.25 14.45
CA PHE A 415 -16.17 -6.65 13.61
C PHE A 415 -17.31 -5.64 13.81
N LEU A 416 -17.59 -4.86 12.78
CA LEU A 416 -18.54 -3.75 12.78
C LEU A 416 -19.72 -4.10 11.87
N GLN A 417 -20.93 -4.12 12.42
CA GLN A 417 -22.18 -4.22 11.65
C GLN A 417 -23.04 -2.98 11.91
N TYR A 418 -23.79 -2.53 10.90
CA TYR A 418 -24.80 -1.50 11.11
C TYR A 418 -25.97 -1.63 10.14
N THR A 419 -27.12 -1.05 10.52
CA THR A 419 -28.32 -0.92 9.68
C THR A 419 -28.91 0.47 9.79
N VAL A 420 -29.61 0.93 8.75
CA VAL A 420 -30.37 2.19 8.78
C VAL A 420 -31.83 1.86 8.51
N ASN A 421 -32.74 2.24 9.42
CA ASN A 421 -34.16 1.88 9.40
C ASN A 421 -34.41 0.34 9.27
N GLY A 422 -33.42 -0.49 9.64
CA GLY A 422 -33.43 -1.96 9.48
C GLY A 422 -32.94 -2.48 8.13
N HIS A 423 -32.42 -1.62 7.25
CA HIS A 423 -31.80 -1.98 5.97
C HIS A 423 -30.28 -2.16 6.10
N LEU A 424 -29.69 -2.99 5.24
CA LEU A 424 -28.26 -3.33 5.23
C LEU A 424 -27.42 -2.37 4.35
N PRO A 425 -26.09 -2.32 4.54
CA PRO A 425 -25.14 -1.73 3.60
C PRO A 425 -25.44 -2.06 2.13
N GLY A 426 -25.17 -1.09 1.27
CA GLY A 426 -25.40 -1.16 -0.17
C GLY A 426 -26.82 -0.87 -0.64
N THR A 427 -27.72 -0.45 0.25
CA THR A 427 -29.12 -0.15 -0.11
C THR A 427 -29.44 1.35 -0.17
N ASP A 428 -30.41 1.68 -1.02
CA ASP A 428 -31.13 2.94 -0.98
C ASP A 428 -32.24 2.86 0.08
N VAL A 429 -32.28 3.82 1.00
CA VAL A 429 -33.13 3.82 2.19
C VAL A 429 -33.92 5.12 2.26
N ILE A 430 -35.25 5.02 2.17
CA ILE A 430 -36.16 6.15 2.37
C ILE A 430 -36.16 6.53 3.85
N ALA A 431 -35.97 7.81 4.14
CA ALA A 431 -35.98 8.34 5.49
C ALA A 431 -37.37 8.29 6.14
N GLY A 432 -37.40 8.42 7.46
CA GLY A 432 -38.61 8.67 8.21
C GLY A 432 -39.15 10.09 7.98
N ARG A 433 -40.21 10.44 8.69
CA ARG A 433 -40.73 11.82 8.67
C ARG A 433 -39.65 12.80 9.11
N ASP A 434 -39.66 13.98 8.48
CA ASP A 434 -38.80 15.10 8.83
C ASP A 434 -37.29 14.74 8.70
N GLY A 435 -36.94 13.85 7.74
CA GLY A 435 -35.55 13.43 7.46
C GLY A 435 -34.95 12.46 8.48
N ILE A 436 -35.77 11.91 9.39
CA ILE A 436 -35.28 11.14 10.55
C ILE A 436 -34.94 9.70 10.16
N ILE A 437 -33.72 9.26 10.50
CA ILE A 437 -33.30 7.85 10.38
C ILE A 437 -32.89 7.27 11.74
N ASP A 438 -33.14 5.98 11.93
CA ASP A 438 -32.63 5.18 13.06
C ASP A 438 -31.48 4.30 12.58
N VAL A 439 -30.26 4.60 13.05
CA VAL A 439 -29.01 3.90 12.71
C VAL A 439 -28.66 2.96 13.86
N GLN A 440 -28.86 1.65 13.68
CA GLN A 440 -28.44 0.65 14.67
C GLN A 440 -27.03 0.18 14.35
N ILE A 441 -26.13 0.17 15.34
CA ILE A 441 -24.72 -0.21 15.21
C ILE A 441 -24.38 -1.27 16.25
N ASP A 442 -23.74 -2.35 15.80
CA ASP A 442 -23.15 -3.44 16.57
C ASP A 442 -21.64 -3.44 16.32
N VAL A 443 -20.83 -3.46 17.39
CA VAL A 443 -19.37 -3.64 17.30
C VAL A 443 -18.93 -4.68 18.30
N GLN A 444 -18.33 -5.74 17.78
CA GLN A 444 -17.66 -6.80 18.52
C GLN A 444 -16.16 -6.78 18.22
N ALA A 445 -15.33 -7.29 19.13
CA ALA A 445 -13.92 -7.56 18.88
C ALA A 445 -13.42 -8.61 19.88
N ALA A 446 -12.43 -9.43 19.50
CA ALA A 446 -11.78 -10.34 20.44
C ALA A 446 -11.20 -9.58 21.65
N SER A 447 -11.09 -10.22 22.81
CA SER A 447 -10.71 -9.60 24.10
C SER A 447 -9.33 -8.93 24.09
N TRP A 448 -8.45 -9.35 23.20
CA TRP A 448 -7.12 -8.76 22.99
C TRP A 448 -7.09 -7.58 22.02
N VAL A 449 -8.12 -7.38 21.19
CA VAL A 449 -8.18 -6.34 20.15
C VAL A 449 -8.70 -5.01 20.76
N PRO A 450 -7.94 -3.91 20.78
CA PRO A 450 -8.46 -2.63 21.25
C PRO A 450 -9.57 -2.09 20.33
N CYS A 451 -10.59 -1.44 20.90
CA CYS A 451 -11.56 -0.65 20.16
C CYS A 451 -12.20 0.35 21.13
N ASP A 452 -11.88 1.64 20.98
CA ASP A 452 -12.27 2.70 21.91
C ASP A 452 -13.13 3.79 21.27
N ARG A 453 -13.34 3.75 19.95
CA ARG A 453 -14.06 4.77 19.19
C ARG A 453 -15.03 4.18 18.16
N VAL A 454 -16.22 4.77 18.06
CA VAL A 454 -17.16 4.58 16.94
C VAL A 454 -17.53 5.95 16.36
N ARG A 455 -17.45 6.08 15.04
CA ARG A 455 -17.76 7.29 14.27
C ARG A 455 -18.84 7.01 13.24
N VAL A 456 -19.83 7.90 13.15
CA VAL A 456 -20.84 7.87 12.08
C VAL A 456 -20.55 9.03 11.13
N ILE A 457 -20.34 8.69 9.86
CA ILE A 457 -19.91 9.61 8.81
C ILE A 457 -21.07 9.82 7.83
N VAL A 458 -21.39 11.07 7.51
CA VAL A 458 -22.41 11.46 6.53
C VAL A 458 -21.75 12.41 5.52
N ASN A 459 -21.80 12.09 4.22
CA ASN A 459 -21.17 12.86 3.14
C ASN A 459 -19.67 13.20 3.35
N GLY A 460 -18.96 12.45 4.21
CA GLY A 460 -17.54 12.68 4.57
C GLY A 460 -17.32 13.57 5.80
N ASP A 461 -18.38 13.93 6.51
CA ASP A 461 -18.37 14.66 7.79
C ASP A 461 -18.78 13.76 8.96
N GLU A 462 -18.17 13.98 10.13
CA GLU A 462 -18.44 13.22 11.34
C GLU A 462 -19.73 13.71 12.00
N ALA A 463 -20.84 13.00 11.77
CA ALA A 463 -22.16 13.33 12.29
C ALA A 463 -22.36 12.90 13.75
N ALA A 464 -21.65 11.86 14.19
CA ALA A 464 -21.60 11.44 15.58
C ALA A 464 -20.29 10.73 15.93
N LEU A 465 -19.82 10.92 17.17
CA LEU A 465 -18.63 10.32 17.76
C LEU A 465 -18.97 9.73 19.13
N PHE A 466 -18.60 8.48 19.34
CA PHE A 466 -18.73 7.77 20.61
C PHE A 466 -17.36 7.27 21.05
N THR A 467 -16.99 7.58 22.29
CA THR A 467 -15.79 7.04 22.93
C THR A 467 -16.21 6.04 24.02
N MET A 468 -15.63 4.85 23.95
CA MET A 468 -15.90 3.72 24.83
C MET A 468 -14.80 3.63 25.91
N GLY A 469 -15.11 2.97 27.03
CA GLY A 469 -14.13 2.76 28.09
C GLY A 469 -13.36 1.45 27.87
N ASP A 470 -12.07 1.54 27.55
CA ASP A 470 -11.21 0.37 27.41
C ASP A 470 -10.71 -0.09 28.79
N THR A 471 -11.46 -1.00 29.42
CA THR A 471 -11.16 -1.52 30.77
C THR A 471 -10.98 -3.03 30.74
N GLU A 472 -9.86 -3.51 31.29
CA GLU A 472 -9.56 -4.93 31.35
C GLU A 472 -10.33 -5.70 32.45
N PRO A 473 -10.81 -6.93 32.18
CA PRO A 473 -10.79 -7.61 30.88
C PRO A 473 -11.83 -7.03 29.91
N ARG A 474 -11.47 -6.83 28.64
CA ARG A 474 -12.38 -6.28 27.63
C ARG A 474 -13.63 -7.14 27.43
N SER A 475 -14.78 -6.48 27.30
CA SER A 475 -16.04 -7.11 26.89
C SER A 475 -16.07 -7.28 25.37
N VAL A 476 -16.27 -8.50 24.87
CA VAL A 476 -16.38 -8.82 23.43
C VAL A 476 -17.29 -7.83 22.71
N GLN A 477 -18.52 -7.63 23.22
CA GLN A 477 -19.39 -6.53 22.81
C GLN A 477 -18.74 -5.20 23.24
N ARG A 478 -18.31 -4.40 22.26
CA ARG A 478 -17.78 -3.05 22.46
C ARG A 478 -18.89 -2.00 22.37
N PHE A 479 -19.74 -2.09 21.35
CA PHE A 479 -20.86 -1.18 21.12
C PHE A 479 -22.12 -1.94 20.71
N ASP A 480 -23.28 -1.56 21.27
CA ASP A 480 -24.62 -1.90 20.78
C ASP A 480 -25.49 -0.67 21.07
N SER A 481 -26.00 -0.02 20.04
CA SER A 481 -26.85 1.17 20.19
C SER A 481 -27.66 1.48 18.94
N THR A 482 -28.78 2.20 19.12
CA THR A 482 -29.52 2.85 18.03
C THR A 482 -29.41 4.36 18.16
N ILE A 483 -28.84 4.99 17.15
CA ILE A 483 -28.63 6.44 17.06
C ILE A 483 -29.70 7.02 16.15
N ARG A 484 -30.38 8.07 16.59
CA ARG A 484 -31.32 8.80 15.74
C ARG A 484 -30.65 10.02 15.13
N LEU A 485 -30.56 10.06 13.81
CA LEU A 485 -30.06 11.21 13.05
C LEU A 485 -31.20 11.91 12.31
N SER A 486 -31.00 13.19 12.03
CA SER A 486 -31.84 13.97 11.12
C SER A 486 -30.98 14.30 9.91
N ILE A 487 -31.41 13.86 8.73
CA ILE A 487 -30.74 14.11 7.46
C ILE A 487 -31.59 15.15 6.72
N GLU A 488 -31.03 16.34 6.45
CA GLU A 488 -31.79 17.45 5.86
C GLU A 488 -32.01 17.31 4.35
N HIS A 489 -31.08 16.59 3.69
CA HIS A 489 -30.99 16.40 2.25
C HIS A 489 -30.33 15.07 1.93
N ASP A 490 -30.61 14.52 0.75
CA ASP A 490 -29.99 13.31 0.22
C ASP A 490 -28.47 13.21 0.50
N ALA A 491 -28.10 12.03 1.00
CA ALA A 491 -26.78 11.77 1.55
C ALA A 491 -26.38 10.31 1.39
N TRP A 492 -25.10 10.03 1.59
CA TRP A 492 -24.64 8.69 1.96
C TRP A 492 -24.15 8.70 3.41
N ILE A 493 -24.30 7.55 4.08
CA ILE A 493 -23.90 7.32 5.47
C ILE A 493 -23.00 6.10 5.55
N THR A 494 -21.98 6.14 6.41
CA THR A 494 -21.24 4.94 6.84
C THR A 494 -20.79 5.03 8.30
N VAL A 495 -20.22 3.95 8.82
CA VAL A 495 -19.70 3.83 10.19
C VAL A 495 -18.25 3.35 10.16
N ILE A 496 -17.44 3.86 11.09
CA ILE A 496 -16.08 3.41 11.36
C ILE A 496 -15.95 3.08 12.85
N ALA A 497 -15.29 1.97 13.18
CA ALA A 497 -14.94 1.60 14.56
C ALA A 497 -13.43 1.39 14.65
N ASP A 498 -12.76 1.98 15.65
CA ASP A 498 -11.30 1.94 15.73
C ASP A 498 -10.75 2.12 17.17
N SER A 499 -9.43 1.95 17.33
CA SER A 499 -8.64 2.58 18.39
C SER A 499 -7.35 3.13 17.80
N MET A 500 -7.04 4.38 18.14
CA MET A 500 -5.74 5.01 17.82
C MET A 500 -4.83 5.12 19.04
N THR A 501 -5.20 4.48 20.16
CA THR A 501 -4.46 4.58 21.44
C THR A 501 -3.60 3.35 21.74
N GLN A 502 -3.96 2.20 21.18
CA GLN A 502 -3.31 0.90 21.39
C GLN A 502 -3.26 0.13 20.07
N THR A 503 -2.23 -0.70 19.90
CA THR A 503 -1.96 -1.48 18.68
C THR A 503 -2.38 -2.95 18.83
N LEU A 504 -2.30 -3.71 17.74
CA LEU A 504 -2.48 -5.17 17.74
C LEU A 504 -1.24 -5.95 18.26
N SER A 505 -0.24 -5.27 18.81
CA SER A 505 0.98 -5.89 19.35
C SER A 505 0.70 -6.64 20.66
N PRO A 506 1.28 -7.84 20.90
CA PRO A 506 2.34 -8.51 20.14
C PRO A 506 1.84 -9.46 19.05
N VAL A 507 0.54 -9.48 18.71
CA VAL A 507 0.00 -10.36 17.67
C VAL A 507 0.32 -9.84 16.28
N VAL A 508 0.21 -8.53 16.04
CA VAL A 508 0.77 -7.91 14.84
C VAL A 508 1.91 -6.98 15.26
N GLY A 509 3.11 -7.30 14.78
CA GLY A 509 4.34 -6.55 15.09
C GLY A 509 4.46 -5.27 14.28
N PRO A 510 5.05 -4.19 14.82
CA PRO A 510 5.21 -2.93 14.09
C PRO A 510 6.40 -2.98 13.13
N GLN A 511 6.19 -2.81 11.81
CA GLN A 511 7.26 -2.61 10.82
C GLN A 511 7.81 -1.17 10.90
N GLY A 512 8.42 -0.85 12.04
CA GLY A 512 8.76 0.51 12.47
C GLY A 512 7.54 1.37 12.84
N ARG A 513 6.32 0.98 12.45
CA ARG A 513 5.09 1.77 12.57
C ARG A 513 3.98 1.04 13.34
N PRO A 514 3.11 1.77 14.06
CA PRO A 514 2.07 1.15 14.89
C PRO A 514 0.90 0.60 14.04
N VAL A 515 0.67 -0.70 14.14
CA VAL A 515 -0.50 -1.37 13.55
C VAL A 515 -1.74 -1.18 14.44
N TYR A 516 -2.72 -0.41 13.96
CA TYR A 516 -3.94 -0.07 14.71
C TYR A 516 -5.15 -0.95 14.35
N PRO A 517 -6.01 -1.29 15.32
CA PRO A 517 -7.31 -1.93 15.07
C PRO A 517 -8.31 -0.92 14.50
N MET A 518 -8.79 -1.16 13.28
CA MET A 518 -9.72 -0.31 12.55
C MET A 518 -10.72 -1.16 11.78
N ALA A 519 -11.95 -0.67 11.62
CA ALA A 519 -13.00 -1.28 10.80
C ALA A 519 -13.81 -0.21 10.07
N VAL A 520 -13.97 -0.34 8.76
CA VAL A 520 -14.77 0.55 7.90
C VAL A 520 -15.87 -0.27 7.25
N ALA A 521 -17.12 0.08 7.55
CA ALA A 521 -18.27 -0.51 6.86
C ALA A 521 -18.52 0.21 5.52
N ASN A 522 -19.25 -0.46 4.62
CA ASN A 522 -19.69 0.14 3.36
C ASN A 522 -21.02 0.92 3.50
N PRO A 523 -21.29 1.90 2.61
CA PRO A 523 -22.32 2.91 2.85
C PRO A 523 -23.76 2.42 2.60
N MET A 524 -24.72 3.21 3.09
CA MET A 524 -26.10 3.27 2.57
C MET A 524 -26.37 4.65 1.99
N TRP A 525 -27.31 4.72 1.04
CA TRP A 525 -27.78 5.97 0.44
C TRP A 525 -29.15 6.31 1.00
N ILE A 526 -29.32 7.55 1.46
CA ILE A 526 -30.51 8.01 2.17
C ILE A 526 -31.28 8.95 1.25
N ASP A 527 -32.48 8.52 0.83
CA ASP A 527 -33.53 9.37 0.24
C ASP A 527 -34.17 10.14 1.41
N ALA A 528 -33.71 11.37 1.64
CA ALA A 528 -34.05 12.16 2.83
C ALA A 528 -35.32 12.99 2.62
N GLU A 529 -35.48 13.53 1.42
CA GLU A 529 -36.67 14.23 0.94
C GLU A 529 -37.91 13.32 0.85
N GLY A 530 -37.71 12.02 0.60
CA GLY A 530 -38.74 10.98 0.58
C GLY A 530 -39.54 10.91 -0.71
N ASP A 531 -38.94 11.29 -1.84
CA ASP A 531 -39.61 11.32 -3.16
C ASP A 531 -39.33 10.08 -4.04
N GLY A 532 -38.30 9.31 -3.71
CA GLY A 532 -37.91 8.07 -4.37
C GLY A 532 -36.77 8.16 -5.39
N GLU A 533 -36.14 9.33 -5.59
CA GLU A 533 -34.99 9.49 -6.50
C GLU A 533 -33.75 10.08 -5.78
N TRP A 534 -32.87 9.21 -5.25
CA TRP A 534 -31.63 9.65 -4.59
C TRP A 534 -30.72 10.44 -5.54
N ILE A 535 -30.37 11.68 -5.18
CA ILE A 535 -29.37 12.52 -5.85
C ILE A 535 -28.04 12.57 -5.10
N SER A 536 -26.92 12.74 -5.83
CA SER A 536 -25.62 12.83 -5.15
C SER A 536 -25.42 14.19 -4.46
N PRO A 537 -24.62 14.26 -3.39
CA PRO A 537 -24.21 15.52 -2.77
C PRO A 537 -23.60 16.51 -3.77
N TRP A 538 -22.88 16.01 -4.79
CA TRP A 538 -22.38 16.80 -5.90
C TRP A 538 -23.49 17.37 -6.79
N ASP A 539 -24.46 16.55 -7.20
CA ASP A 539 -25.57 16.99 -8.06
C ASP A 539 -26.44 18.04 -7.35
N ARG A 540 -26.66 17.88 -6.04
CA ARG A 540 -27.33 18.88 -5.19
C ARG A 540 -26.55 20.20 -5.17
N ALA A 541 -25.23 20.17 -4.98
CA ALA A 541 -24.38 21.36 -5.00
C ALA A 541 -24.38 22.05 -6.39
N ALA A 542 -24.28 21.28 -7.48
CA ALA A 542 -24.33 21.79 -8.85
C ALA A 542 -25.69 22.44 -9.18
N ALA A 543 -26.80 21.83 -8.72
CA ALA A 543 -28.14 22.38 -8.88
C ALA A 543 -28.34 23.68 -8.09
N LEU A 544 -27.83 23.76 -6.85
CA LEU A 544 -27.89 24.98 -6.03
C LEU A 544 -27.14 26.16 -6.67
N VAL A 545 -25.94 25.92 -7.22
CA VAL A 545 -25.13 26.98 -7.84
C VAL A 545 -25.71 27.47 -9.18
N ALA A 546 -26.55 26.67 -9.85
CA ALA A 546 -27.21 27.06 -11.08
C ALA A 546 -28.26 28.19 -10.91
N ASP A 547 -28.80 28.39 -9.70
CA ASP A 547 -29.71 29.50 -9.40
C ASP A 547 -29.01 30.61 -8.58
N ALA A 548 -28.53 31.63 -9.31
CA ALA A 548 -27.86 32.78 -8.73
C ALA A 548 -28.74 33.67 -7.81
N THR A 549 -30.02 33.35 -7.59
CA THR A 549 -30.85 34.03 -6.58
C THR A 549 -30.66 33.50 -5.17
N ILE A 550 -29.97 32.35 -5.00
CA ILE A 550 -29.93 31.55 -3.78
C ILE A 550 -28.89 32.05 -2.75
N LEU A 551 -28.14 33.12 -3.00
CA LEU A 551 -26.99 33.62 -2.18
C LEU A 551 -27.10 33.53 -0.64
N ASP A 552 -28.26 33.80 -0.04
CA ASP A 552 -28.48 33.68 1.43
C ASP A 552 -28.55 32.22 1.93
N GLN A 553 -28.88 31.27 1.04
CA GLN A 553 -28.95 29.82 1.29
C GLN A 553 -27.66 29.08 0.83
N VAL A 554 -26.76 29.75 0.12
CA VAL A 554 -25.43 29.21 -0.26
C VAL A 554 -24.47 29.17 0.95
N GLN A 555 -24.90 29.64 2.13
CA GLN A 555 -24.19 29.43 3.39
C GLN A 555 -24.25 27.94 3.78
N PRO A 556 -23.15 27.17 3.71
CA PRO A 556 -23.20 25.73 3.87
C PRO A 556 -23.44 25.34 5.33
N THR A 557 -24.34 24.39 5.58
CA THR A 557 -24.68 23.93 6.95
C THR A 557 -23.63 22.99 7.54
N ASN A 558 -22.86 22.31 6.68
CA ASN A 558 -21.76 21.40 7.03
C ASN A 558 -20.51 21.66 6.16
N ARG A 559 -19.42 20.94 6.42
CA ARG A 559 -18.10 21.15 5.78
C ARG A 559 -18.04 20.54 4.38
N SER A 560 -18.67 19.37 4.16
CA SER A 560 -18.76 18.76 2.84
C SER A 560 -19.60 19.57 1.85
N ASP A 561 -20.76 20.09 2.28
CA ASP A 561 -21.58 21.00 1.48
C ASP A 561 -20.78 22.24 1.04
N ALA A 562 -19.90 22.76 1.90
CA ALA A 562 -19.02 23.88 1.56
C ALA A 562 -18.00 23.52 0.47
N ILE A 563 -17.32 22.39 0.63
CA ILE A 563 -16.34 21.85 -0.33
C ILE A 563 -17.00 21.66 -1.71
N LEU A 564 -18.13 20.96 -1.75
CA LEU A 564 -18.83 20.63 -2.99
C LEU A 564 -19.38 21.88 -3.68
N THR A 565 -19.94 22.83 -2.93
CA THR A 565 -20.47 24.08 -3.49
C THR A 565 -19.39 24.99 -4.07
N ILE A 566 -18.23 25.09 -3.41
CA ILE A 566 -17.07 25.86 -3.93
C ILE A 566 -16.54 25.25 -5.23
N LEU A 567 -16.36 23.92 -5.25
CA LEU A 567 -15.85 23.19 -6.42
C LEU A 567 -16.85 23.23 -7.59
N ALA A 568 -18.13 22.95 -7.34
CA ALA A 568 -19.18 23.00 -8.36
C ALA A 568 -19.33 24.41 -8.96
N ALA A 569 -19.12 25.47 -8.18
CA ALA A 569 -19.13 26.83 -8.69
C ALA A 569 -17.98 27.15 -9.64
N ALA A 570 -16.77 26.66 -9.35
CA ALA A 570 -15.63 26.80 -10.26
C ALA A 570 -15.83 25.95 -11.54
N GLU A 571 -16.24 24.69 -11.40
CA GLU A 571 -16.47 23.75 -12.51
C GLU A 571 -17.58 24.23 -13.46
N ALA A 572 -18.66 24.84 -12.92
CA ALA A 572 -19.73 25.46 -13.70
C ALA A 572 -19.38 26.84 -14.29
N GLY A 573 -18.22 27.42 -13.96
CA GLY A 573 -17.85 28.79 -14.36
C GLY A 573 -18.79 29.85 -13.79
N SER A 574 -19.33 29.63 -12.58
CA SER A 574 -20.36 30.48 -11.97
C SER A 574 -19.83 31.87 -11.61
N PRO A 575 -20.58 32.96 -11.85
CA PRO A 575 -20.22 34.31 -11.39
C PRO A 575 -20.05 34.43 -9.87
N LEU A 576 -20.55 33.47 -9.08
CA LEU A 576 -20.38 33.41 -7.62
C LEU A 576 -19.04 32.80 -7.19
N ALA A 577 -18.35 32.07 -8.08
CA ALA A 577 -17.19 31.25 -7.71
C ALA A 577 -16.04 32.04 -7.05
N PRO A 578 -15.64 33.25 -7.50
CA PRO A 578 -14.59 34.02 -6.85
C PRO A 578 -14.91 34.41 -5.39
N ASP A 579 -16.17 34.71 -5.08
CA ASP A 579 -16.57 35.10 -3.71
C ASP A 579 -16.74 33.87 -2.80
N LEU A 580 -17.14 32.72 -3.35
CA LEU A 580 -17.14 31.44 -2.64
C LEU A 580 -15.71 30.95 -2.35
N VAL A 581 -14.77 31.13 -3.29
CA VAL A 581 -13.34 30.90 -3.05
C VAL A 581 -12.82 31.79 -1.93
N ARG A 582 -13.10 33.10 -1.94
CA ARG A 582 -12.69 34.02 -0.85
C ARG A 582 -13.23 33.57 0.51
N ALA A 583 -14.50 33.18 0.57
CA ALA A 583 -15.11 32.65 1.80
C ALA A 583 -14.39 31.36 2.27
N GLY A 584 -14.05 30.46 1.36
CA GLY A 584 -13.35 29.21 1.68
C GLY A 584 -11.89 29.38 2.10
N LEU A 585 -11.14 30.32 1.49
CA LEU A 585 -9.78 30.68 1.95
C LEU A 585 -9.83 31.30 3.35
N ALA A 586 -10.83 32.16 3.60
CA ALA A 586 -11.06 32.80 4.89
C ALA A 586 -11.58 31.84 5.99
N ALA A 587 -11.94 30.60 5.66
CA ALA A 587 -12.43 29.60 6.62
C ALA A 587 -11.31 29.10 7.54
N ALA A 588 -11.07 29.84 8.62
CA ALA A 588 -10.14 29.48 9.68
C ALA A 588 -10.46 28.08 10.25
N ASP A 589 -9.41 27.33 10.58
CA ASP A 589 -9.45 25.97 11.13
C ASP A 589 -10.17 24.91 10.25
N GLN A 590 -10.63 25.27 9.05
CA GLN A 590 -11.34 24.39 8.11
C GLN A 590 -10.46 23.97 6.93
N ARG A 591 -9.41 23.18 7.21
CA ARG A 591 -8.40 22.74 6.23
C ARG A 591 -8.98 22.25 4.89
N ARG A 592 -9.95 21.32 4.89
CA ARG A 592 -10.53 20.79 3.64
C ARG A 592 -11.31 21.84 2.83
N ILE A 593 -11.92 22.84 3.48
CA ILE A 593 -12.58 23.96 2.78
C ILE A 593 -11.53 24.86 2.10
N ARG A 594 -10.39 25.11 2.77
CA ARG A 594 -9.26 25.84 2.18
C ARG A 594 -8.63 25.11 1.00
N LEU A 595 -8.48 23.79 1.07
CA LEU A 595 -8.06 22.95 -0.07
C LEU A 595 -9.03 23.07 -1.25
N ALA A 596 -10.34 22.95 -0.99
CA ALA A 596 -11.38 23.12 -2.02
C ALA A 596 -11.34 24.51 -2.67
N ALA A 597 -11.14 25.57 -1.87
CA ALA A 597 -11.00 26.93 -2.36
C ALA A 597 -9.72 27.16 -3.18
N ALA A 598 -8.59 26.57 -2.78
CA ALA A 598 -7.35 26.59 -3.55
C ALA A 598 -7.50 25.84 -4.89
N ARG A 599 -8.09 24.63 -4.88
CA ARG A 599 -8.39 23.83 -6.07
C ARG A 599 -9.32 24.58 -7.06
N ALA A 600 -10.37 25.21 -6.53
CA ALA A 600 -11.26 26.08 -7.29
C ALA A 600 -10.54 27.31 -7.86
N ALA A 601 -9.67 27.96 -7.10
CA ALA A 601 -8.88 29.11 -7.56
C ALA A 601 -7.90 28.75 -8.68
N GLU A 602 -7.20 27.61 -8.57
CA GLU A 602 -6.34 27.07 -9.66
C GLU A 602 -7.15 26.85 -10.94
N SER A 603 -8.36 26.28 -10.84
CA SER A 603 -9.23 26.04 -12.00
C SER A 603 -9.84 27.31 -12.59
N LEU A 604 -9.98 28.38 -11.82
CA LEU A 604 -10.50 29.68 -12.28
C LEU A 604 -9.41 30.55 -12.93
N ALA A 605 -8.17 30.47 -12.43
CA ALA A 605 -7.03 31.31 -12.85
C ALA A 605 -7.32 32.82 -12.87
N ASP A 606 -8.17 33.30 -11.94
CA ASP A 606 -8.54 34.72 -11.84
C ASP A 606 -7.51 35.50 -11.01
N ALA A 607 -6.80 36.42 -11.66
CA ALA A 607 -5.85 37.32 -11.02
C ALA A 607 -6.45 38.18 -9.89
N ALA A 608 -7.79 38.34 -9.83
CA ALA A 608 -8.46 38.99 -8.71
C ALA A 608 -8.46 38.15 -7.39
N LEU A 609 -7.97 36.91 -7.41
CA LEU A 609 -7.79 36.04 -6.24
C LEU A 609 -6.35 36.01 -5.71
N ALA A 610 -5.39 36.59 -6.43
CA ALA A 610 -3.96 36.51 -6.08
C ALA A 610 -3.63 37.12 -4.71
N ASP A 611 -4.21 38.27 -4.38
CA ASP A 611 -4.03 38.91 -3.06
C ASP A 611 -4.63 38.06 -1.92
N ASP A 612 -5.79 37.44 -2.13
CA ASP A 612 -6.49 36.60 -1.15
C ASP A 612 -5.72 35.29 -0.87
N LEU A 613 -5.27 34.61 -1.95
CA LEU A 613 -4.39 33.44 -1.88
C LEU A 613 -3.05 33.78 -1.22
N GLY A 614 -2.46 34.92 -1.60
CA GLY A 614 -1.17 35.37 -1.12
C GLY A 614 -1.18 35.66 0.38
N ALA A 615 -2.24 36.29 0.90
CA ALA A 615 -2.40 36.57 2.31
C ALA A 615 -2.64 35.32 3.17
N LEU A 616 -3.17 34.22 2.60
CA LEU A 616 -3.23 32.93 3.28
C LEU A 616 -1.87 32.21 3.23
N TRP A 617 -1.19 32.19 2.09
CA TRP A 617 0.11 31.53 1.95
C TRP A 617 1.25 32.23 2.70
N ASP A 618 1.16 33.54 2.96
CA ASP A 618 2.07 34.25 3.89
C ASP A 618 2.00 33.71 5.36
N GLN A 619 1.09 32.75 5.64
CA GLN A 619 1.00 32.02 6.91
C GLN A 619 1.56 30.58 6.79
N HIS A 620 2.35 30.26 5.75
CA HIS A 620 2.81 28.90 5.40
C HIS A 620 3.40 28.06 6.55
N GLU A 621 4.02 28.68 7.57
CA GLU A 621 4.54 27.99 8.77
C GLU A 621 3.45 27.39 9.68
N GLN A 622 2.19 27.74 9.45
CA GLN A 622 1.01 27.26 10.17
C GLN A 622 0.11 26.36 9.30
N LEU A 623 0.53 26.07 8.07
CA LEU A 623 -0.20 25.24 7.11
C LEU A 623 0.55 23.92 6.91
N ASP A 624 -0.18 22.83 6.66
CA ASP A 624 0.41 21.56 6.27
C ASP A 624 1.01 21.61 4.86
N GLY A 625 1.86 20.62 4.55
CA GLY A 625 2.55 20.55 3.27
C GLY A 625 1.62 20.55 2.06
N TYR A 626 0.52 19.79 2.11
CA TYR A 626 -0.39 19.70 0.98
C TYR A 626 -1.21 20.98 0.77
N LEU A 627 -1.67 21.63 1.83
CA LEU A 627 -2.32 22.94 1.72
C LEU A 627 -1.36 24.02 1.21
N ASN A 628 -0.08 23.98 1.58
CA ASN A 628 0.95 24.84 0.99
C ASN A 628 1.10 24.59 -0.53
N VAL A 629 1.14 23.33 -0.97
CA VAL A 629 1.20 22.96 -2.40
C VAL A 629 -0.03 23.44 -3.16
N ALA A 630 -1.24 23.19 -2.65
CA ALA A 630 -2.49 23.61 -3.28
C ALA A 630 -2.58 25.14 -3.44
N LEU A 631 -2.17 25.91 -2.42
CA LEU A 631 -2.12 27.37 -2.49
C LEU A 631 -1.05 27.87 -3.46
N LEU A 632 0.12 27.24 -3.52
CA LEU A 632 1.16 27.57 -4.50
C LEU A 632 0.70 27.28 -5.94
N ARG A 633 -0.01 26.18 -6.18
CA ARG A 633 -0.61 25.86 -7.50
C ARG A 633 -1.62 26.93 -7.92
N ALA A 634 -2.52 27.30 -7.00
CA ALA A 634 -3.49 28.37 -7.22
C ALA A 634 -2.82 29.73 -7.49
N LEU A 635 -1.79 30.09 -6.72
CA LEU A 635 -1.00 31.31 -6.93
C LEU A 635 -0.29 31.30 -8.29
N GLY A 636 0.33 30.18 -8.68
CA GLY A 636 0.99 30.04 -9.98
C GLY A 636 0.03 30.16 -11.18
N ALA A 637 -1.27 29.89 -10.98
CA ALA A 637 -2.33 30.11 -11.97
C ALA A 637 -2.85 31.56 -12.01
N CYS A 638 -2.84 32.27 -10.87
CA CYS A 638 -3.43 33.61 -10.73
C CYS A 638 -2.39 34.77 -10.84
N GLU A 639 -1.12 34.54 -10.49
CA GLU A 639 -0.04 35.53 -10.54
C GLU A 639 0.76 35.50 -11.87
N PRO A 640 1.40 36.62 -12.27
CA PRO A 640 2.39 36.59 -13.35
C PRO A 640 3.60 35.72 -12.98
N ALA A 641 3.86 34.69 -13.80
CA ALA A 641 4.85 33.62 -13.53
C ALA A 641 6.26 34.07 -13.07
N THR A 642 6.72 35.27 -13.44
CA THR A 642 7.99 35.81 -12.93
C THR A 642 7.94 36.21 -11.46
N ALA A 643 6.85 36.85 -11.01
CA ALA A 643 6.69 37.25 -9.61
C ALA A 643 6.50 36.02 -8.71
N PHE A 644 5.66 35.09 -9.17
CA PHE A 644 5.44 33.81 -8.50
C PHE A 644 6.74 32.99 -8.41
N GLY A 645 7.49 32.86 -9.51
CA GLY A 645 8.73 32.08 -9.56
C GLY A 645 9.83 32.60 -8.62
N ASP A 646 9.97 33.93 -8.51
CA ASP A 646 10.87 34.57 -7.55
C ASP A 646 10.42 34.29 -6.09
N ARG A 647 9.12 34.42 -5.79
CA ARG A 647 8.52 34.16 -4.46
C ARG A 647 8.70 32.70 -4.03
N LEU A 648 8.36 31.76 -4.91
CA LEU A 648 8.51 30.32 -4.68
C LEU A 648 9.98 29.93 -4.48
N THR A 649 10.89 30.43 -5.33
CA THR A 649 12.32 30.11 -5.24
C THR A 649 12.95 30.67 -3.95
N ALA A 650 12.52 31.85 -3.48
CA ALA A 650 12.98 32.42 -2.22
C ALA A 650 12.56 31.58 -1.00
N TRP A 651 11.37 30.96 -1.04
CA TRP A 651 10.85 30.10 0.03
C TRP A 651 11.48 28.69 0.00
N MET A 652 11.60 28.08 -1.18
CA MET A 652 12.26 26.78 -1.39
C MET A 652 13.78 26.80 -1.05
N LEU A 653 14.37 27.98 -0.89
CA LEU A 653 15.73 28.19 -0.37
C LEU A 653 15.82 28.24 1.17
N THR A 654 14.71 28.04 1.87
CA THR A 654 14.67 27.89 3.34
C THR A 654 14.48 26.42 3.72
N ASP A 655 15.12 25.99 4.81
CA ASP A 655 15.02 24.61 5.31
C ASP A 655 13.54 24.20 5.55
N SER A 656 12.73 25.12 6.08
CA SER A 656 11.30 24.91 6.33
C SER A 656 10.48 24.82 5.04
N GLY A 657 10.74 25.67 4.05
CA GLY A 657 10.06 25.62 2.76
C GLY A 657 10.32 24.30 2.03
N LEU A 658 11.59 23.93 1.88
CA LEU A 658 11.99 22.68 1.21
C LEU A 658 11.42 21.43 1.90
N GLU A 659 11.52 21.36 3.23
CA GLU A 659 11.04 20.20 3.99
C GLU A 659 9.50 20.10 3.95
N SER A 660 8.78 21.23 4.04
CA SER A 660 7.31 21.24 4.07
C SER A 660 6.65 20.66 2.83
N VAL A 661 7.34 20.61 1.69
CA VAL A 661 6.83 20.04 0.42
C VAL A 661 7.66 18.87 -0.09
N ARG A 662 8.53 18.27 0.75
CA ARG A 662 9.42 17.16 0.35
C ARG A 662 8.66 15.97 -0.26
N GLN A 663 7.47 15.67 0.25
CA GLN A 663 6.62 14.58 -0.24
C GLN A 663 5.90 14.93 -1.57
N PHE A 664 5.72 16.23 -1.87
CA PHE A 664 4.95 16.72 -3.02
C PHE A 664 5.85 17.38 -4.09
N GLN A 665 7.13 17.00 -4.15
CA GLN A 665 8.09 17.53 -5.13
C GLN A 665 7.64 17.30 -6.59
N SER A 666 6.87 16.24 -6.85
CA SER A 666 6.26 15.91 -8.13
C SER A 666 5.34 17.03 -8.65
N GLU A 667 4.57 17.68 -7.75
CA GLU A 667 3.69 18.80 -8.06
C GLU A 667 4.43 20.14 -8.13
N ILE A 668 5.44 20.36 -7.28
CA ILE A 668 6.17 21.63 -7.19
C ILE A 668 7.22 21.78 -8.30
N ALA A 669 7.92 20.71 -8.71
CA ALA A 669 8.99 20.80 -9.71
C ALA A 669 8.56 21.30 -11.12
N PRO A 670 7.33 21.07 -11.61
CA PRO A 670 6.80 21.74 -12.79
C PRO A 670 6.70 23.28 -12.66
N MET A 671 6.49 23.79 -11.45
CA MET A 671 6.23 25.21 -11.16
C MET A 671 7.52 26.03 -10.93
N MET A 672 8.63 25.36 -10.59
CA MET A 672 9.93 26.00 -10.37
C MET A 672 10.48 26.66 -11.65
N PRO A 673 11.07 27.87 -11.58
CA PRO A 673 11.55 28.60 -12.75
C PRO A 673 12.74 27.93 -13.45
N GLY A 674 13.00 28.33 -14.70
CA GLY A 674 14.02 27.72 -15.55
C GLY A 674 13.61 26.38 -16.16
N ILE A 675 14.37 25.93 -17.17
CA ILE A 675 14.19 24.63 -17.80
C ILE A 675 15.21 23.62 -17.26
N PRO A 676 14.87 22.31 -17.13
CA PRO A 676 15.83 21.28 -16.75
C PRO A 676 16.81 20.96 -17.88
N ALA A 677 18.03 20.55 -17.53
CA ALA A 677 19.06 20.21 -18.51
C ALA A 677 18.72 18.90 -19.24
N ARG A 678 18.74 18.93 -20.58
CA ARG A 678 18.24 17.81 -21.41
C ARG A 678 19.30 16.97 -22.09
N ASP A 679 20.35 17.59 -22.59
CA ASP A 679 21.41 16.91 -23.33
C ASP A 679 22.66 16.88 -22.45
N TRP A 680 23.12 15.66 -22.16
CA TRP A 680 24.22 15.37 -21.24
C TRP A 680 25.30 14.57 -21.95
N MET A 681 26.53 14.69 -21.46
CA MET A 681 27.53 13.64 -21.68
C MET A 681 27.61 12.79 -20.42
N VAL A 682 27.55 11.47 -20.57
CA VAL A 682 27.64 10.49 -19.49
C VAL A 682 28.84 9.56 -19.66
N LEU A 683 29.30 8.97 -18.56
CA LEU A 683 30.46 8.08 -18.51
C LEU A 683 30.31 7.08 -17.37
N GLY A 684 30.27 5.79 -17.68
CA GLY A 684 30.13 4.74 -16.68
C GLY A 684 30.27 3.31 -17.22
N TYR A 685 30.10 2.29 -16.39
CA TYR A 685 30.00 2.39 -14.93
C TYR A 685 31.32 2.01 -14.27
N PHE A 686 31.73 2.77 -13.26
CA PHE A 686 32.88 2.50 -12.40
C PHE A 686 32.50 1.55 -11.26
N ALA A 687 33.48 0.93 -10.59
CA ALA A 687 33.21 -0.08 -9.55
C ALA A 687 32.90 0.56 -8.19
N ASN A 688 31.77 0.20 -7.57
CA ASN A 688 31.44 0.50 -6.17
C ASN A 688 31.30 -0.80 -5.34
N PRO A 689 32.38 -1.34 -4.76
CA PRO A 689 32.32 -2.55 -3.94
C PRO A 689 31.92 -2.38 -2.45
N VAL A 690 31.89 -1.17 -1.88
CA VAL A 690 31.66 -0.90 -0.43
C VAL A 690 31.13 0.53 -0.20
N SER A 691 29.81 0.69 -0.06
CA SER A 691 29.12 1.99 -0.07
C SER A 691 29.66 3.04 0.91
N THR A 692 30.08 2.64 2.12
CA THR A 692 30.43 3.56 3.22
C THR A 692 31.71 4.41 3.03
N THR A 693 32.35 4.38 1.87
CA THR A 693 33.59 5.15 1.62
C THR A 693 33.77 5.72 0.19
N ILE A 694 32.92 5.37 -0.77
CA ILE A 694 33.39 5.24 -2.17
C ILE A 694 33.33 6.50 -3.03
N LEU A 695 32.46 7.47 -2.73
CA LEU A 695 32.51 8.80 -3.33
C LEU A 695 33.87 9.52 -3.16
N THR A 696 34.71 9.10 -2.19
CA THR A 696 36.07 9.64 -2.01
C THR A 696 37.08 9.18 -3.09
N SER A 697 36.76 8.16 -3.90
CA SER A 697 37.66 7.61 -4.92
C SER A 697 37.70 8.48 -6.18
N ASP A 698 38.88 9.00 -6.55
CA ASP A 698 39.11 9.74 -7.81
C ASP A 698 39.23 8.76 -8.99
N TYR A 699 38.29 8.82 -9.94
CA TYR A 699 38.33 8.03 -11.18
C TYR A 699 38.86 8.85 -12.38
N GLY A 700 39.12 10.15 -12.19
CA GLY A 700 39.71 11.06 -13.17
C GLY A 700 38.78 12.10 -13.83
N PRO A 701 37.43 11.93 -13.93
CA PRO A 701 36.52 12.99 -14.40
C PRO A 701 36.56 14.27 -13.56
N GLU A 702 36.76 14.16 -12.25
CA GLU A 702 36.80 15.28 -11.30
C GLU A 702 37.83 16.35 -11.70
N GLY A 703 38.95 15.91 -12.29
CA GLY A 703 40.01 16.79 -12.79
C GLY A 703 39.81 17.34 -14.22
N GLU A 704 38.67 17.12 -14.89
CA GLU A 704 38.45 17.54 -16.28
C GLU A 704 38.39 19.06 -16.47
N TYR A 705 37.76 19.79 -15.56
CA TYR A 705 37.60 21.24 -15.70
C TYR A 705 38.95 21.98 -15.75
N GLU A 706 39.89 21.64 -14.88
CA GLU A 706 41.24 22.23 -14.88
C GLU A 706 42.09 21.78 -16.10
N ARG A 707 41.71 20.70 -16.81
CA ARG A 707 42.29 20.36 -18.12
C ARG A 707 41.77 21.32 -19.21
N TRP A 708 40.45 21.47 -19.31
CA TRP A 708 39.81 22.37 -20.27
C TRP A 708 40.25 23.83 -20.08
N LYS A 709 40.20 24.33 -18.84
CA LYS A 709 40.64 25.67 -18.41
C LYS A 709 42.13 25.94 -18.67
N ALA A 710 42.95 24.90 -18.77
CA ALA A 710 44.36 24.96 -19.19
C ALA A 710 44.55 24.88 -20.73
N GLY A 711 43.48 25.00 -21.52
CA GLY A 711 43.52 24.96 -22.99
C GLY A 711 43.80 23.57 -23.59
N LYS A 712 43.45 22.50 -22.86
CA LYS A 712 43.61 21.10 -23.31
C LYS A 712 42.24 20.50 -23.63
N PRO A 713 42.20 19.38 -24.38
CA PRO A 713 40.99 18.54 -24.42
C PRO A 713 40.54 18.20 -23.00
N ILE A 714 39.22 18.30 -22.79
CA ILE A 714 38.57 18.05 -21.49
C ILE A 714 38.83 16.61 -21.02
N ALA A 715 38.47 15.66 -21.88
CA ALA A 715 38.72 14.24 -21.69
C ALA A 715 40.20 13.86 -21.93
N PRO A 716 40.74 12.88 -21.19
CA PRO A 716 42.11 12.40 -21.38
C PRO A 716 42.30 11.70 -22.74
N ALA A 717 43.55 11.67 -23.23
CA ALA A 717 43.92 11.01 -24.49
C ALA A 717 43.98 9.46 -24.40
N HIS A 718 43.63 8.90 -23.25
CA HIS A 718 43.46 7.47 -23.00
C HIS A 718 42.05 7.25 -22.45
N PRO A 719 41.32 6.21 -22.89
CA PRO A 719 39.98 5.92 -22.39
C PRO A 719 39.99 5.57 -20.91
N TYR A 720 38.88 5.88 -20.24
CA TYR A 720 38.61 5.46 -18.86
C TYR A 720 38.39 3.94 -18.79
N GLN A 721 38.35 3.37 -17.59
CA GLN A 721 38.10 1.94 -17.38
C GLN A 721 36.86 1.73 -16.51
N ASN A 722 35.96 0.88 -16.97
CA ASN A 722 34.73 0.54 -16.25
C ASN A 722 34.96 -0.53 -15.17
N LYS A 723 33.92 -0.90 -14.41
CA LYS A 723 33.96 -1.86 -13.28
C LYS A 723 34.51 -3.25 -13.64
N ILE A 724 34.55 -3.61 -14.92
CA ILE A 724 35.13 -4.86 -15.45
C ILE A 724 36.42 -4.62 -16.27
N ASN A 725 37.09 -3.49 -16.06
CA ASN A 725 38.36 -3.08 -16.70
C ASN A 725 38.31 -2.96 -18.24
N LYS A 726 37.12 -2.76 -18.83
CA LYS A 726 37.00 -2.45 -20.26
C LYS A 726 37.16 -0.94 -20.50
N PRO A 727 37.74 -0.52 -21.64
CA PRO A 727 37.75 0.88 -22.06
C PRO A 727 36.35 1.46 -22.21
N ILE A 728 36.13 2.66 -21.65
CA ILE A 728 34.93 3.49 -21.80
C ILE A 728 35.31 4.94 -22.10
N GLN A 729 34.37 5.70 -22.65
CA GLN A 729 34.53 7.10 -23.05
C GLN A 729 33.22 7.85 -22.79
N TRP A 730 33.26 9.18 -22.80
CA TRP A 730 32.06 10.00 -22.72
C TRP A 730 31.15 9.77 -23.92
N GLU A 731 29.85 9.59 -23.68
CA GLU A 731 28.83 9.42 -24.72
C GLU A 731 27.60 10.30 -24.43
N PRO A 732 26.84 10.72 -25.48
CA PRO A 732 25.68 11.58 -25.29
C PRO A 732 24.47 10.78 -24.80
N LEU A 733 23.82 11.28 -23.75
CA LEU A 733 22.56 10.76 -23.23
C LEU A 733 21.56 11.92 -23.05
N ARG A 734 20.26 11.62 -23.22
CA ARG A 734 19.18 12.61 -23.15
C ARG A 734 18.27 12.33 -21.97
N ALA A 735 17.88 13.37 -21.24
CA ALA A 735 16.99 13.28 -20.09
C ALA A 735 15.51 13.30 -20.50
N ASP A 736 14.73 12.38 -19.94
CA ASP A 736 13.36 12.02 -20.31
C ASP A 736 12.27 12.87 -19.62
N GLY A 737 11.01 12.65 -20.02
CA GLY A 737 9.80 13.25 -19.43
C GLY A 737 9.72 14.77 -19.56
N ALA A 738 8.84 15.42 -18.79
CA ALA A 738 8.79 16.88 -18.65
C ALA A 738 9.81 17.41 -17.61
N GLY A 739 10.03 16.66 -16.52
CA GLY A 739 10.95 17.02 -15.44
C GLY A 739 12.44 16.99 -15.80
N GLY A 740 12.83 16.21 -16.83
CA GLY A 740 14.24 16.06 -17.21
C GLY A 740 14.98 15.03 -16.35
N TYR A 741 14.44 13.82 -16.23
CA TYR A 741 15.10 12.70 -15.55
C TYR A 741 16.17 12.07 -16.45
N LEU A 742 17.42 12.07 -16.02
CA LEU A 742 18.50 11.38 -16.72
C LEU A 742 18.59 9.94 -16.18
N ASN A 743 17.93 8.98 -16.85
CA ASN A 743 18.03 7.56 -16.49
C ASN A 743 19.42 7.02 -16.88
N LEU A 744 20.27 6.80 -15.89
CA LEU A 744 21.66 6.36 -16.07
C LEU A 744 21.77 4.86 -16.42
N GLN A 745 20.72 4.05 -16.20
CA GLN A 745 20.69 2.64 -16.63
C GLN A 745 20.81 2.50 -18.16
N GLN A 746 20.53 3.55 -18.93
CA GLN A 746 20.62 3.55 -20.40
C GLN A 746 22.06 3.47 -20.93
N ILE A 747 23.10 3.64 -20.09
CA ILE A 747 24.53 3.50 -20.46
C ILE A 747 24.84 2.04 -20.82
N ASP A 748 24.43 1.10 -19.97
CA ASP A 748 24.38 -0.34 -20.27
C ASP A 748 23.23 -0.92 -19.42
N PRO A 749 22.11 -1.37 -20.04
CA PRO A 749 20.89 -1.78 -19.32
C PRO A 749 21.00 -3.18 -18.69
N ASN A 750 22.20 -3.76 -18.66
CA ASN A 750 22.50 -4.95 -17.89
C ASN A 750 22.60 -4.60 -16.39
N GLU A 751 21.69 -5.14 -15.58
CA GLU A 751 21.63 -4.98 -14.12
C GLU A 751 22.98 -5.19 -13.42
N ALA A 752 23.68 -6.28 -13.73
CA ALA A 752 25.02 -6.56 -13.19
C ALA A 752 26.09 -5.50 -13.55
N MET A 753 25.81 -4.65 -14.55
CA MET A 753 26.63 -3.50 -14.91
C MET A 753 26.23 -2.24 -14.12
N TYR A 754 24.95 -1.90 -13.98
CA TYR A 754 24.53 -0.66 -13.29
C TYR A 754 24.46 -0.76 -11.75
N GLU A 755 24.05 -1.88 -11.17
CA GLU A 755 24.05 -2.05 -9.71
C GLU A 755 25.46 -1.96 -9.13
N ARG A 756 25.61 -1.45 -7.89
CA ARG A 756 26.90 -1.40 -7.18
C ARG A 756 27.98 -0.76 -8.05
N SER A 757 27.66 0.44 -8.52
CA SER A 757 28.49 1.17 -9.48
C SER A 757 28.53 2.68 -9.23
N ILE A 758 29.34 3.39 -10.03
CA ILE A 758 29.33 4.86 -10.13
C ILE A 758 29.22 5.26 -11.61
N ALA A 759 28.46 6.31 -11.88
CA ALA A 759 28.39 6.98 -13.17
C ALA A 759 28.70 8.47 -13.00
N TYR A 760 29.19 9.09 -14.06
CA TYR A 760 29.34 10.55 -14.13
C TYR A 760 28.44 11.09 -15.23
N ALA A 761 27.87 12.27 -14.97
CA ALA A 761 27.14 13.06 -15.95
C ALA A 761 27.68 14.49 -15.92
N ARG A 762 27.92 15.10 -17.09
CA ARG A 762 28.34 16.50 -17.19
C ARG A 762 27.47 17.29 -18.15
N VAL A 763 27.30 18.56 -17.83
CA VAL A 763 26.62 19.57 -18.64
C VAL A 763 27.30 20.93 -18.44
N TRP A 764 27.23 21.77 -19.46
CA TRP A 764 27.67 23.15 -19.42
C TRP A 764 26.49 24.08 -19.25
N VAL A 765 26.62 25.09 -18.39
CA VAL A 765 25.59 26.12 -18.11
C VAL A 765 26.11 27.49 -18.52
N ASN A 766 25.46 28.13 -19.49
CA ASN A 766 25.73 29.50 -19.89
C ASN A 766 24.95 30.48 -19.01
N VAL A 767 25.58 31.57 -18.58
CA VAL A 767 24.89 32.74 -17.99
C VAL A 767 25.36 34.04 -18.63
N PRO A 768 24.49 35.02 -18.89
CA PRO A 768 24.82 36.25 -19.63
C PRO A 768 25.73 37.23 -18.85
N LYS A 769 25.89 37.00 -17.55
CA LYS A 769 26.67 37.83 -16.61
C LYS A 769 27.12 36.96 -15.43
N GLU A 770 28.09 37.44 -14.66
CA GLU A 770 28.45 36.82 -13.37
C GLU A 770 27.27 36.97 -12.40
N MET A 771 26.79 35.86 -11.84
CA MET A 771 25.62 35.83 -10.95
C MET A 771 25.59 34.56 -10.11
N SER A 772 25.02 34.66 -8.90
CA SER A 772 24.63 33.48 -8.12
C SER A 772 23.31 32.94 -8.64
N VAL A 773 23.23 31.64 -8.89
CA VAL A 773 22.03 30.95 -9.39
C VAL A 773 21.70 29.80 -8.43
N PRO A 774 20.46 29.71 -7.92
CA PRO A 774 19.99 28.49 -7.27
C PRO A 774 19.92 27.36 -8.30
N ILE A 775 20.59 26.25 -8.03
CA ILE A 775 20.41 25.01 -8.78
C ILE A 775 19.59 24.04 -7.94
N ALA A 776 18.61 23.38 -8.56
CA ALA A 776 17.88 22.26 -7.98
C ALA A 776 18.35 20.97 -8.65
N PHE A 777 18.57 19.93 -7.85
CA PHE A 777 18.97 18.61 -8.32
C PHE A 777 18.60 17.53 -7.29
N GLY A 778 18.65 16.29 -7.75
CA GLY A 778 18.57 15.10 -6.90
C GLY A 778 19.13 13.90 -7.64
N THR A 779 19.49 12.86 -6.89
CA THR A 779 20.28 11.73 -7.37
C THR A 779 19.78 10.43 -6.78
N ASP A 780 19.98 9.35 -7.53
CA ASP A 780 19.78 7.99 -7.05
C ASP A 780 21.00 7.63 -6.19
N ASP A 781 20.78 7.30 -4.92
CA ASP A 781 21.80 7.19 -3.88
C ASP A 781 22.74 8.44 -3.77
N GLY A 782 23.75 8.32 -2.90
CA GLY A 782 24.72 9.38 -2.62
C GLY A 782 25.46 9.90 -3.85
N SER A 783 25.80 11.19 -3.83
CA SER A 783 26.44 11.85 -4.97
C SER A 783 27.46 12.91 -4.57
N GLN A 784 28.28 13.32 -5.54
CA GLN A 784 29.08 14.54 -5.46
C GLN A 784 28.79 15.43 -6.67
N VAL A 785 28.59 16.73 -6.43
CA VAL A 785 28.41 17.73 -7.49
C VAL A 785 29.57 18.72 -7.46
N PHE A 786 30.16 18.94 -8.63
CA PHE A 786 31.27 19.87 -8.84
C PHE A 786 30.86 20.94 -9.85
N VAL A 787 31.06 22.21 -9.49
CA VAL A 787 30.89 23.34 -10.41
C VAL A 787 32.22 24.05 -10.59
N ASN A 788 32.65 24.22 -11.84
CA ASN A 788 33.95 24.79 -12.21
C ASN A 788 35.12 24.14 -11.44
N GLY A 789 35.10 22.81 -11.32
CA GLY A 789 36.11 22.01 -10.61
C GLY A 789 36.07 22.09 -9.07
N THR A 790 35.14 22.86 -8.50
CA THR A 790 34.96 22.98 -7.04
C THR A 790 33.81 22.09 -6.60
N LYS A 791 34.03 21.16 -5.65
CA LYS A 791 32.95 20.37 -5.05
C LYS A 791 32.03 21.29 -4.23
N ILE A 792 30.75 21.31 -4.57
CA ILE A 792 29.70 22.08 -3.87
C ILE A 792 28.80 21.18 -3.01
N HIS A 793 28.65 19.92 -3.40
CA HIS A 793 27.78 18.95 -2.74
C HIS A 793 28.50 17.62 -2.52
N GLU A 794 28.12 16.96 -1.43
CA GLU A 794 28.43 15.57 -1.11
C GLU A 794 27.28 15.06 -0.25
N ASP A 795 26.61 14.01 -0.71
CA ASP A 795 25.70 13.19 0.09
C ASP A 795 26.15 11.73 0.08
N THR A 796 25.85 10.99 1.15
CA THR A 796 26.23 9.58 1.31
C THR A 796 25.06 8.70 1.81
N THR A 797 23.83 9.11 1.54
CA THR A 797 22.62 8.37 1.91
C THR A 797 22.16 7.46 0.77
N GLN A 798 21.09 6.69 1.00
CA GLN A 798 20.49 5.83 -0.03
C GLN A 798 19.02 6.18 -0.19
N HIS A 799 18.62 6.51 -1.41
CA HIS A 799 17.29 7.01 -1.76
C HIS A 799 17.11 7.04 -3.29
N GLY A 800 15.86 7.09 -3.76
CA GLY A 800 15.56 7.38 -5.16
C GLY A 800 15.78 8.86 -5.51
N ALA A 801 16.10 9.15 -6.77
CA ALA A 801 16.25 10.52 -7.25
C ALA A 801 14.91 11.29 -7.31
N SER A 802 14.83 12.46 -6.69
CA SER A 802 13.71 13.41 -6.82
C SER A 802 14.18 14.76 -7.41
N PRO A 803 13.31 15.54 -8.08
CA PRO A 803 13.75 16.72 -8.82
C PRO A 803 14.24 17.90 -7.97
N LEU A 804 13.97 17.91 -6.66
CA LEU A 804 14.25 19.00 -5.73
C LEU A 804 14.93 18.52 -4.43
N ASP A 805 15.53 17.32 -4.36
CA ASP A 805 16.18 16.80 -3.14
C ASP A 805 17.15 17.81 -2.50
N PHE A 806 17.90 18.52 -3.35
CA PHE A 806 18.86 19.54 -2.98
C PHE A 806 18.66 20.81 -3.80
N ILE A 807 18.60 21.96 -3.12
CA ILE A 807 18.65 23.28 -3.76
C ILE A 807 19.85 24.06 -3.19
N GLN A 808 20.73 24.55 -4.07
CA GLN A 808 21.97 25.23 -3.67
C GLN A 808 22.23 26.51 -4.47
N ILE A 809 22.60 27.59 -3.79
CA ILE A 809 22.99 28.85 -4.42
C ILE A 809 24.46 28.77 -4.87
N VAL A 810 24.70 28.71 -6.19
CA VAL A 810 26.04 28.53 -6.76
C VAL A 810 26.48 29.79 -7.52
N PRO A 811 27.71 30.31 -7.31
CA PRO A 811 28.25 31.40 -8.10
C PRO A 811 28.69 30.91 -9.49
N LEU A 812 28.11 31.50 -10.54
CA LEU A 812 28.44 31.22 -11.94
C LEU A 812 29.14 32.42 -12.59
N ASN A 813 30.20 32.15 -13.34
CA ASN A 813 30.95 33.13 -14.12
C ASN A 813 30.16 33.52 -15.37
N ALA A 814 30.31 34.74 -15.87
CA ALA A 814 29.77 35.14 -17.17
C ALA A 814 30.28 34.21 -18.30
N GLY A 815 29.36 33.69 -19.12
CA GLY A 815 29.63 32.65 -20.11
C GLY A 815 29.39 31.24 -19.56
N TRP A 816 30.12 30.27 -20.10
CA TRP A 816 29.93 28.85 -19.84
C TRP A 816 30.64 28.35 -18.58
N ASN A 817 29.90 27.61 -17.75
CA ASN A 817 30.33 27.00 -16.50
C ASN A 817 30.19 25.48 -16.59
N HIS A 818 31.16 24.73 -16.07
CA HIS A 818 31.14 23.26 -16.09
C HIS A 818 30.44 22.70 -14.85
N VAL A 819 29.42 21.87 -15.03
CA VAL A 819 28.76 21.12 -13.96
C VAL A 819 29.02 19.63 -14.18
N LEU A 820 29.55 18.96 -13.15
CA LEU A 820 29.85 17.54 -13.15
C LEU A 820 29.18 16.88 -11.94
N PHE A 821 28.37 15.88 -12.21
CA PHE A 821 27.81 14.95 -11.25
C PHE A 821 28.62 13.66 -11.24
N LYS A 822 28.71 13.08 -10.05
CA LYS A 822 29.20 11.73 -9.76
C LYS A 822 28.13 11.08 -8.89
N VAL A 823 27.52 10.00 -9.37
CA VAL A 823 26.32 9.41 -8.77
C VAL A 823 26.62 7.94 -8.43
N GLU A 824 26.41 7.56 -7.18
CA GLU A 824 26.53 6.17 -6.73
C GLU A 824 25.28 5.36 -7.13
N ASN A 825 25.34 4.04 -6.98
CA ASN A 825 24.18 3.15 -7.03
C ASN A 825 24.50 1.90 -6.21
N GLY A 826 23.66 1.59 -5.22
CA GLY A 826 23.69 0.36 -4.44
C GLY A 826 22.86 -0.78 -5.04
N GLY A 827 21.68 -0.47 -5.58
CA GLY A 827 20.80 -1.36 -6.33
C GLY A 827 19.47 -0.70 -6.73
N GLY A 828 18.69 -1.34 -7.60
CA GLY A 828 17.34 -0.86 -7.98
C GLY A 828 17.32 0.20 -9.10
N GLY A 829 17.17 1.47 -8.74
CA GLY A 829 17.07 2.59 -9.69
C GLY A 829 18.37 2.83 -10.47
N TYR A 830 18.39 3.87 -11.33
CA TYR A 830 19.61 4.68 -11.54
C TYR A 830 19.29 5.97 -12.30
N GLY A 831 19.49 7.14 -11.70
CA GLY A 831 19.39 8.40 -12.43
C GLY A 831 19.62 9.66 -11.61
N MET A 832 19.25 10.80 -12.21
CA MET A 832 19.37 12.10 -11.57
C MET A 832 18.49 13.16 -12.26
N TYR A 833 18.26 14.27 -11.55
CA TYR A 833 17.64 15.50 -12.07
C TYR A 833 18.61 16.68 -11.91
N PHE A 834 18.54 17.68 -12.80
CA PHE A 834 19.21 18.97 -12.58
C PHE A 834 18.56 20.11 -13.38
N ARG A 835 18.31 21.23 -12.70
CA ARG A 835 17.77 22.48 -13.23
C ARG A 835 18.45 23.68 -12.57
N ALA A 836 18.95 24.63 -13.36
CA ALA A 836 19.24 25.97 -12.86
C ALA A 836 17.93 26.78 -12.77
N LEU A 837 17.62 27.30 -11.59
CA LEU A 837 16.36 28.01 -11.27
C LEU A 837 16.40 29.46 -11.77
N SER A 838 16.51 29.62 -13.08
CA SER A 838 16.59 30.91 -13.77
C SER A 838 16.17 30.75 -15.23
N ASN A 839 15.54 31.79 -15.78
CA ASN A 839 15.19 31.84 -17.20
C ASN A 839 16.33 32.42 -18.08
N ASP A 840 17.39 32.94 -17.46
CA ASP A 840 18.59 33.52 -18.12
C ASP A 840 19.69 32.45 -18.37
N VAL A 841 19.35 31.17 -18.61
CA VAL A 841 20.31 30.06 -18.72
C VAL A 841 20.18 29.27 -20.02
N GLU A 842 21.31 28.78 -20.54
CA GLU A 842 21.36 27.84 -21.67
C GLU A 842 22.24 26.63 -21.30
N TYR A 843 21.95 25.46 -21.88
CA TYR A 843 22.72 24.22 -21.63
C TYR A 843 23.46 23.71 -22.87
N SER A 844 24.57 23.01 -22.65
CA SER A 844 25.25 22.20 -23.67
C SER A 844 25.82 20.92 -23.06
N ALA A 845 25.57 19.77 -23.69
CA ALA A 845 26.26 18.51 -23.36
C ALA A 845 27.77 18.63 -23.61
N GLU A 846 28.11 19.19 -24.78
CA GLU A 846 29.47 19.25 -25.28
C GLU A 846 30.21 20.49 -24.77
N ALA A 847 31.55 20.35 -24.69
CA ALA A 847 32.41 21.43 -24.25
C ALA A 847 32.43 22.57 -25.29
N PRO A 848 32.13 23.82 -24.87
CA PRO A 848 32.17 24.98 -25.75
C PRO A 848 33.62 25.30 -26.17
N MET A 849 33.77 25.86 -27.38
CA MET A 849 35.04 26.21 -28.03
C MET A 849 35.50 27.65 -27.73
#